data_AF-A0A6P6XV31-F1
#
_entry.id   AF-A0A6P6XV31-F1
#
_cell.length_a   1.000
_cell.length_b   1.000
_cell.length_c   1.000
_cell.angle_alpha   90.00
_cell.angle_beta   90.00
_cell.angle_gamma   90.00
#
_symmetry.space_group_name_H-M   'P 1'
#
loop_
_entity.id
_entity.type
_entity.pdbx_description
1 polymer ?
#
loop_
_entity_poly.entity_id
_entity_poly.type
_entity_poly.pdbx_seq_one_letter_code
_entity_poly.pdbx_strand_id
1 'polypeptide(L)'
;MTGRCLSLSHLTFYVTNAKQAAVNWCMQYGFKPFRFRGLETGHRQQCGHAVSNNEIVLVFVSPYDCTDDSMNAYLIRHGNSVKDIALNVDCLSSISDRIKKFGLPIREWTEEDSHGLVKYAQVIAFGDTTHTLVERNNYPGNEFLPNWHQNPLESHLTNSIWSKLPDTGLKRIDHLAMRLFECNALKFGQFKLKSGIQSPVYIDLRIIISQPDLMIDLCQQYVPLMKQCRFDQICGVPYTALTMATYLSAQFHYPMLMRRKEMKQHGTKQTLEGVYQQGNRVLIIEDLISSGSSILETALALRQAGLIVTDAIVFIDREQGGIQNLRHPDIDIKVHSCISFSELINYLKNEGHITDEKSTEVLKWINSNHCAIPVALHNQLSLITRPSSWKSYEDRARLCQNPLGKRLFELMKSKQSNLCVSADLTNCESILKLADLAGPHIVMLKTHVDIIDDFSMDFARRLRDLARNHNFILFEDRKFADIGFTVQKQYTGGLFRLSEWTDLINAHILPGPAIIEALRQEAVASSLKDGQARGCLLISHLSSEGNLVPADYAQEAYKMAIKNPDFIVGFISQTKVSSDPAFIHMTPGVKIGNEKGDQLGQQYTTPEDAVQNKGADLIIVGRGIISKLNSSREEFETNIILYKKRGYDAYINLCQ
;
A
#
# COMPACT_ATOMS: atom_id res chain seq x y z
N MET A 1 -8.56 44.74 7.09
CA MET A 1 -7.50 43.78 6.68
C MET A 1 -6.37 43.86 7.70
N THR A 2 -5.70 42.74 7.98
CA THR A 2 -4.80 42.61 9.16
C THR A 2 -3.31 42.84 8.84
N GLY A 3 -2.95 43.07 7.57
CA GLY A 3 -1.57 43.32 7.16
C GLY A 3 -0.76 42.02 7.11
N ARG A 4 -1.25 41.03 6.34
CA ARG A 4 -0.65 39.71 6.19
C ARG A 4 0.19 39.62 4.92
N CYS A 5 1.32 38.94 5.03
CA CYS A 5 2.06 38.41 3.87
C CYS A 5 1.29 37.22 3.30
N LEU A 6 1.03 37.25 2.00
CA LEU A 6 0.24 36.25 1.29
C LEU A 6 1.12 35.20 0.62
N SER A 7 2.16 35.64 -0.07
CA SER A 7 3.08 34.76 -0.81
C SER A 7 4.31 35.52 -1.27
N LEU A 8 5.34 34.80 -1.75
CA LEU A 8 6.43 35.43 -2.49
C LEU A 8 5.90 35.98 -3.83
N SER A 9 6.21 37.23 -4.14
CA SER A 9 5.89 37.83 -5.44
C SER A 9 6.95 37.52 -6.49
N HIS A 10 8.21 37.83 -6.20
CA HIS A 10 9.35 37.60 -7.09
C HIS A 10 10.67 37.82 -6.34
N LEU A 11 11.76 37.31 -6.91
CA LEU A 11 13.13 37.62 -6.45
C LEU A 11 13.81 38.51 -7.47
N THR A 12 14.39 39.62 -7.02
CA THR A 12 15.18 40.50 -7.87
C THR A 12 16.66 40.25 -7.63
N PHE A 13 17.37 39.90 -8.69
CA PHE A 13 18.81 39.71 -8.73
C PHE A 13 19.45 40.92 -9.40
N TYR A 14 20.47 41.46 -8.76
CA TYR A 14 21.38 42.38 -9.43
C TYR A 14 22.49 41.55 -10.05
N VAL A 15 22.63 41.67 -11.37
CA VAL A 15 23.62 40.91 -12.13
C VAL A 15 24.36 41.81 -13.11
N THR A 16 25.56 41.41 -13.51
CA THR A 16 26.37 42.12 -14.51
C THR A 16 25.76 42.05 -15.92
N ASN A 17 25.01 41.00 -16.25
CA ASN A 17 24.29 40.88 -17.52
C ASN A 17 22.94 40.15 -17.37
N ALA A 18 21.87 40.92 -17.33
CA ALA A 18 20.50 40.44 -17.11
C ALA A 18 20.02 39.49 -18.20
N LYS A 19 20.36 39.79 -19.46
CA LYS A 19 19.99 38.96 -20.60
C LYS A 19 20.65 37.58 -20.54
N GLN A 20 21.96 37.55 -20.26
CA GLN A 20 22.72 36.31 -20.15
C GLN A 20 22.25 35.47 -18.95
N ALA A 21 22.00 36.10 -17.80
CA ALA A 21 21.46 35.42 -16.63
C ALA A 21 20.09 34.80 -16.94
N ALA A 22 19.17 35.56 -17.52
CA ALA A 22 17.85 35.07 -17.90
C ALA A 22 17.93 33.88 -18.87
N VAL A 23 18.76 33.97 -19.91
CA VAL A 23 18.98 32.86 -20.86
C VAL A 23 19.54 31.63 -20.15
N ASN A 24 20.52 31.78 -19.26
CA ASN A 24 21.08 30.67 -18.50
C ASN A 24 20.02 29.98 -17.64
N TRP A 25 19.17 30.75 -16.95
CA TRP A 25 18.08 30.20 -16.14
C TRP A 25 17.02 29.48 -16.97
N CYS A 26 16.73 29.97 -18.17
CA CYS A 26 15.88 29.25 -19.11
C CYS A 26 16.50 27.94 -19.57
N MET A 27 17.77 27.96 -19.99
CA MET A 27 18.45 26.83 -20.62
C MET A 27 18.88 25.74 -19.64
N GLN A 28 19.30 26.10 -18.43
CA GLN A 28 19.82 25.15 -17.44
C GLN A 28 18.76 24.69 -16.43
N TYR A 29 17.79 25.55 -16.11
CA TYR A 29 16.84 25.32 -15.01
C TYR A 29 15.38 25.30 -15.49
N GLY A 30 15.13 25.34 -16.80
CA GLY A 30 13.80 25.17 -17.40
C GLY A 30 12.84 26.34 -17.19
N PHE A 31 13.34 27.51 -16.79
CA PHE A 31 12.52 28.71 -16.69
C PHE A 31 12.07 29.20 -18.08
N LYS A 32 10.99 29.96 -18.12
CA LYS A 32 10.45 30.55 -19.35
C LYS A 32 10.62 32.05 -19.35
N PRO A 33 10.98 32.68 -20.49
CA PRO A 33 10.90 34.13 -20.61
C PRO A 33 9.51 34.61 -20.24
N PHE A 34 9.42 35.57 -19.32
CA PHE A 34 8.14 36.02 -18.78
C PHE A 34 7.84 37.46 -19.14
N ARG A 35 8.61 38.40 -18.59
CA ARG A 35 8.43 39.83 -18.87
C ARG A 35 9.76 40.56 -18.99
N PHE A 36 9.72 41.75 -19.57
CA PHE A 36 10.87 42.58 -19.84
C PHE A 36 10.59 44.05 -19.56
N ARG A 37 11.63 44.74 -19.10
CA ARG A 37 11.64 46.17 -18.85
C ARG A 37 13.03 46.70 -19.21
N GLY A 38 13.16 47.63 -20.15
CA GLY A 38 14.44 48.13 -20.63
C GLY A 38 14.31 49.35 -21.54
N LEU A 39 15.31 49.62 -22.37
CA LEU A 39 15.32 50.79 -23.26
C LEU A 39 14.10 50.84 -24.19
N GLU A 40 13.74 49.67 -24.73
CA GLU A 40 12.60 49.46 -25.62
C GLU A 40 11.25 49.72 -24.93
N THR A 41 11.23 49.73 -23.61
CA THR A 41 10.03 49.98 -22.78
C THR A 41 10.15 51.29 -22.00
N GLY A 42 11.06 52.19 -22.39
CA GLY A 42 11.21 53.52 -21.78
C GLY A 42 12.07 53.58 -20.50
N HIS A 43 12.63 52.46 -20.04
CA HIS A 43 13.52 52.43 -18.88
C HIS A 43 14.99 52.60 -19.30
N ARG A 44 15.56 53.78 -19.05
CA ARG A 44 16.88 54.18 -19.54
C ARG A 44 18.06 53.90 -18.61
N GLN A 45 17.80 53.68 -17.32
CA GLN A 45 18.86 53.47 -16.32
C GLN A 45 19.27 52.01 -16.17
N GLN A 46 18.33 51.09 -16.34
CA GLN A 46 18.53 49.66 -16.08
C GLN A 46 17.69 48.79 -17.02
N CYS A 47 18.20 47.57 -17.24
CA CYS A 47 17.56 46.49 -17.97
C CYS A 47 17.07 45.43 -17.00
N GLY A 48 15.85 44.93 -17.18
CA GLY A 48 15.22 43.88 -16.39
C GLY A 48 14.67 42.77 -17.28
N HIS A 49 15.16 41.55 -17.09
CA HIS A 49 14.57 40.34 -17.69
C HIS A 49 13.95 39.48 -16.59
N ALA A 50 12.63 39.40 -16.57
CA ALA A 50 11.89 38.46 -15.73
C ALA A 50 11.71 37.12 -16.46
N VAL A 51 12.00 36.04 -15.74
CA VAL A 51 11.73 34.66 -16.15
C VAL A 51 10.85 33.99 -15.11
N SER A 52 9.99 33.08 -15.56
CA SER A 52 9.05 32.38 -14.69
C SER A 52 9.12 30.88 -14.88
N ASN A 53 8.97 30.13 -13.79
CA ASN A 53 8.63 28.72 -13.84
C ASN A 53 7.47 28.47 -12.89
N ASN A 54 6.28 28.20 -13.45
CA ASN A 54 5.03 28.18 -12.71
C ASN A 54 4.83 29.49 -11.90
N GLU A 55 4.74 29.44 -10.57
CA GLU A 55 4.57 30.61 -9.70
C GLU A 55 5.89 31.29 -9.32
N ILE A 56 7.04 30.68 -9.65
CA ILE A 56 8.35 31.26 -9.35
C ILE A 56 8.66 32.33 -10.38
N VAL A 57 8.93 33.55 -9.92
CA VAL A 57 9.38 34.65 -10.78
C VAL A 57 10.73 35.17 -10.31
N LEU A 58 11.71 35.13 -11.22
CA LEU A 58 13.05 35.69 -11.00
C LEU A 58 13.24 36.87 -11.94
N VAL A 59 13.66 38.00 -11.40
CA VAL A 59 13.89 39.25 -12.13
C VAL A 59 15.39 39.54 -12.11
N PHE A 60 16.04 39.42 -13.27
CA PHE A 60 17.45 39.78 -13.42
C PHE A 60 17.56 41.21 -13.87
N VAL A 61 18.27 42.05 -13.12
CA VAL A 61 18.45 43.47 -13.40
C VAL A 61 19.93 43.77 -13.62
N SER A 62 20.23 44.58 -14.63
CA SER A 62 21.57 45.12 -14.88
C SER A 62 21.51 46.62 -15.15
N PRO A 63 22.51 47.40 -14.71
CA PRO A 63 22.58 48.81 -15.02
C PRO A 63 22.98 49.02 -16.50
N TYR A 64 22.41 50.03 -17.16
CA TYR A 64 22.91 50.52 -18.45
C TYR A 64 23.99 51.60 -18.26
N ASP A 65 23.85 52.38 -17.19
CA ASP A 65 24.73 53.50 -16.89
C ASP A 65 25.80 53.11 -15.86
N CYS A 66 27.05 53.43 -16.17
CA CYS A 66 28.16 53.25 -15.25
C CYS A 66 28.16 54.27 -14.10
N THR A 67 27.33 55.32 -14.16
CA THR A 67 27.20 56.33 -13.10
C THR A 67 26.08 56.04 -12.09
N ASP A 68 25.35 54.92 -12.20
CA ASP A 68 24.48 54.47 -11.11
C ASP A 68 25.34 53.93 -9.96
N ASP A 69 25.75 54.84 -9.08
CA ASP A 69 26.63 54.53 -7.95
C ASP A 69 26.02 53.47 -7.03
N SER A 70 24.69 53.37 -6.94
CA SER A 70 24.02 52.48 -5.98
C SER A 70 24.03 51.03 -6.43
N MET A 71 23.67 50.77 -7.69
CA MET A 71 23.64 49.42 -8.25
C MET A 71 25.04 48.92 -8.58
N ASN A 72 25.89 49.78 -9.14
CA ASN A 72 27.27 49.42 -9.45
C ASN A 72 28.08 49.14 -8.17
N ALA A 73 27.92 49.94 -7.10
CA ALA A 73 28.59 49.65 -5.83
C ALA A 73 28.11 48.32 -5.22
N TYR A 74 26.82 47.99 -5.33
CA TYR A 74 26.30 46.71 -4.89
C TYR A 74 26.93 45.55 -5.68
N LEU A 75 26.97 45.65 -7.02
CA LEU A 75 27.58 44.62 -7.87
C LEU A 75 29.08 44.45 -7.61
N ILE A 76 29.81 45.53 -7.35
CA ILE A 76 31.24 45.46 -6.99
C ILE A 76 31.43 44.73 -5.66
N ARG A 77 30.54 44.96 -4.68
CA ARG A 77 30.65 44.39 -3.34
C ARG A 77 30.21 42.92 -3.29
N HIS A 78 29.12 42.57 -3.96
CA HIS A 78 28.44 41.28 -3.81
C HIS A 78 28.48 40.38 -5.06
N GLY A 79 28.87 40.93 -6.21
CA GLY A 79 28.77 40.24 -7.49
C GLY A 79 27.31 40.04 -7.93
N ASN A 80 27.05 38.93 -8.61
CA ASN A 80 25.71 38.55 -9.04
C ASN A 80 24.95 37.91 -7.87
N SER A 81 23.98 38.60 -7.27
CA SER A 81 23.28 38.13 -6.07
C SER A 81 21.83 38.59 -6.00
N VAL A 82 21.06 37.99 -5.08
CA VAL A 82 19.70 38.43 -4.74
C VAL A 82 19.80 39.79 -4.03
N LYS A 83 19.20 40.81 -4.63
CA LYS A 83 19.13 42.16 -4.06
C LYS A 83 17.85 42.38 -3.27
N ASP A 84 16.73 41.86 -3.77
CA ASP A 84 15.40 42.11 -3.21
C ASP A 84 14.52 40.87 -3.22
N ILE A 85 13.78 40.66 -2.13
CA ILE A 85 12.79 39.59 -1.98
C ILE A 85 11.42 40.25 -1.85
N ALA A 86 10.62 40.16 -2.90
CA ALA A 86 9.31 40.81 -2.95
C ALA A 86 8.20 39.88 -2.44
N LEU A 87 7.29 40.40 -1.61
CA LEU A 87 6.22 39.66 -0.93
C LEU A 87 4.86 40.29 -1.24
N ASN A 88 3.89 39.48 -1.68
CA ASN A 88 2.51 39.95 -1.84
C ASN A 88 1.87 40.17 -0.47
N VAL A 89 1.14 41.27 -0.29
CA VAL A 89 0.47 41.61 0.97
C VAL A 89 -0.99 42.00 0.76
N ASP A 90 -1.84 41.73 1.75
CA ASP A 90 -3.27 42.11 1.69
C ASP A 90 -3.52 43.59 1.96
N CYS A 91 -2.69 44.23 2.80
CA CYS A 91 -2.87 45.60 3.24
C CYS A 91 -1.52 46.22 3.61
N LEU A 92 -0.95 46.99 2.67
CA LEU A 92 0.34 47.65 2.81
C LEU A 92 0.32 48.67 3.96
N SER A 93 -0.73 49.49 4.05
CA SER A 93 -0.82 50.58 5.04
C SER A 93 -0.71 50.06 6.48
N SER A 94 -1.40 48.96 6.79
CA SER A 94 -1.32 48.34 8.12
C SER A 94 0.06 47.79 8.45
N ILE A 95 0.83 47.33 7.46
CA ILE A 95 2.17 46.78 7.66
C ILE A 95 3.17 47.93 7.79
N SER A 96 3.09 48.92 6.91
CA SER A 96 3.89 50.14 6.95
C SER A 96 3.77 50.86 8.29
N ASP A 97 2.56 50.99 8.84
CA ASP A 97 2.35 51.61 10.15
C ASP A 97 3.04 50.86 11.28
N ARG A 98 3.13 49.52 11.20
CA ARG A 98 3.85 48.70 12.19
C ARG A 98 5.35 48.88 12.04
N ILE A 99 5.88 48.83 10.82
CA ILE A 99 7.30 49.01 10.54
C ILE A 99 7.78 50.39 11.04
N LYS A 100 7.01 51.44 10.77
CA LYS A 100 7.28 52.80 11.25
C LYS A 100 7.35 52.87 12.78
N LYS A 101 6.47 52.14 13.50
CA LYS A 101 6.52 52.05 14.98
C LYS A 101 7.78 51.38 15.51
N PHE A 102 8.38 50.46 14.75
CA PHE A 102 9.66 49.84 15.09
C PHE A 102 10.88 50.69 14.72
N GLY A 103 10.69 51.87 14.12
CA GLY A 103 11.77 52.80 13.79
C GLY A 103 12.61 52.38 12.59
N LEU A 104 12.14 51.43 11.78
CA LEU A 104 12.86 50.97 10.59
C LEU A 104 12.60 51.90 9.39
N PRO A 105 13.62 52.22 8.58
CA PRO A 105 13.43 53.02 7.37
C PRO A 105 12.59 52.24 6.34
N ILE A 106 11.57 52.92 5.80
CA ILE A 106 10.64 52.36 4.81
C ILE A 106 10.49 53.34 3.64
N ARG A 107 10.56 52.83 2.41
CA ARG A 107 10.32 53.59 1.19
C ARG A 107 9.03 53.11 0.53
N GLU A 108 8.08 54.00 0.31
CA GLU A 108 6.78 53.67 -0.27
C GLU A 108 6.62 54.34 -1.64
N TRP A 109 6.05 53.62 -2.62
CA TRP A 109 5.71 54.18 -3.94
C TRP A 109 4.56 53.41 -4.58
N THR A 110 4.05 53.93 -5.69
CA THR A 110 2.97 53.31 -6.48
C THR A 110 3.35 53.29 -7.96
N GLU A 111 3.00 52.22 -8.66
CA GLU A 111 3.09 52.15 -10.12
C GLU A 111 1.70 51.86 -10.71
N GLU A 112 1.41 52.44 -11.87
CA GLU A 112 0.12 52.32 -12.56
C GLU A 112 0.35 52.13 -14.06
N ASP A 113 -0.54 51.37 -14.70
CA ASP A 113 -0.66 51.21 -16.16
C ASP A 113 -2.14 51.04 -16.58
N SER A 114 -2.40 50.59 -17.82
CA SER A 114 -3.76 50.35 -18.33
C SER A 114 -4.56 49.27 -17.60
N HIS A 115 -3.92 48.46 -16.77
CA HIS A 115 -4.50 47.31 -16.06
C HIS A 115 -4.75 47.57 -14.58
N GLY A 116 -4.23 48.68 -14.05
CA GLY A 116 -4.54 49.16 -12.70
C GLY A 116 -3.31 49.65 -11.95
N LEU A 117 -3.47 49.74 -10.62
CA LEU A 117 -2.48 50.33 -9.71
C LEU A 117 -1.93 49.28 -8.74
N VAL A 118 -0.61 49.27 -8.54
CA VAL A 118 0.09 48.44 -7.56
C VAL A 118 0.84 49.33 -6.59
N LYS A 119 0.73 49.06 -5.29
CA LYS A 119 1.45 49.79 -4.23
C LYS A 119 2.61 48.97 -3.71
N TYR A 120 3.69 49.66 -3.37
CA TYR A 120 4.93 49.06 -2.92
C TYR A 120 5.43 49.71 -1.63
N ALA A 121 6.01 48.92 -0.75
CA ALA A 121 6.81 49.41 0.37
C ALA A 121 8.07 48.57 0.52
N GLN A 122 9.24 49.20 0.50
CA GLN A 122 10.52 48.53 0.64
C GLN A 122 11.14 48.82 2.00
N VAL A 123 11.66 47.77 2.64
CA VAL A 123 12.42 47.84 3.89
C VAL A 123 13.79 47.18 3.74
N ILE A 124 14.75 47.66 4.51
CA ILE A 124 16.07 47.02 4.62
C ILE A 124 15.91 45.77 5.48
N ALA A 125 16.48 44.67 4.99
CA ALA A 125 16.46 43.38 5.65
C ALA A 125 17.81 43.13 6.33
N PHE A 126 18.57 42.16 5.83
CA PHE A 126 19.90 41.81 6.31
C PHE A 126 20.99 42.28 5.33
N GLY A 127 21.98 43.00 5.85
CA GLY A 127 23.03 43.61 5.05
C GLY A 127 22.46 44.59 4.01
N ASP A 128 22.85 44.42 2.75
CA ASP A 128 22.37 45.26 1.64
C ASP A 128 21.12 44.68 0.93
N THR A 129 20.54 43.59 1.45
CA THR A 129 19.33 42.95 0.90
C THR A 129 18.07 43.67 1.38
N THR A 130 17.08 43.81 0.51
CA THR A 130 15.80 44.48 0.82
C THR A 130 14.61 43.53 0.70
N HIS A 131 13.52 43.86 1.40
CA HIS A 131 12.22 43.24 1.18
C HIS A 131 11.25 44.27 0.61
N THR A 132 10.59 43.93 -0.50
CA THR A 132 9.55 44.78 -1.10
C THR A 132 8.18 44.16 -0.87
N LEU A 133 7.32 44.83 -0.12
CA LEU A 133 5.92 44.48 0.05
C LEU A 133 5.12 44.99 -1.15
N VAL A 134 4.29 44.15 -1.75
CA VAL A 134 3.54 44.43 -2.98
C VAL A 134 2.05 44.23 -2.73
N GLU A 135 1.25 45.31 -2.79
CA GLU A 135 -0.21 45.26 -2.73
C GLU A 135 -0.78 45.44 -4.14
N ARG A 136 -1.45 44.40 -4.66
CA ARG A 136 -1.93 44.31 -6.04
C ARG A 136 -3.44 44.51 -6.20
N ASN A 137 -4.13 45.12 -5.24
CA ASN A 137 -5.60 45.20 -5.18
C ASN A 137 -6.24 45.55 -6.55
N ASN A 138 -6.94 44.57 -7.17
CA ASN A 138 -7.59 44.65 -8.48
C ASN A 138 -6.69 44.70 -9.74
N TYR A 139 -5.39 44.46 -9.63
CA TYR A 139 -4.50 44.28 -10.78
C TYR A 139 -4.62 42.84 -11.31
N PRO A 140 -5.01 42.62 -12.58
CA PRO A 140 -5.23 41.29 -13.12
C PRO A 140 -3.90 40.52 -13.19
N GLY A 141 -3.83 39.39 -12.48
CA GLY A 141 -2.58 38.64 -12.26
C GLY A 141 -1.97 37.96 -13.50
N ASN A 142 -2.53 38.16 -14.69
CA ASN A 142 -1.94 37.72 -15.96
C ASN A 142 -0.85 38.70 -16.47
N GLU A 143 -0.74 39.88 -15.84
CA GLU A 143 0.33 40.84 -16.07
C GLU A 143 1.21 40.93 -14.81
N PHE A 144 2.54 40.82 -14.97
CA PHE A 144 3.46 40.60 -13.86
C PHE A 144 3.42 41.73 -12.84
N LEU A 145 3.69 42.95 -13.29
CA LEU A 145 3.68 44.22 -12.55
C LEU A 145 3.50 45.34 -13.61
N PRO A 146 3.06 46.55 -13.21
CA PRO A 146 2.85 47.63 -14.15
C PRO A 146 4.05 47.93 -15.04
N ASN A 147 3.85 48.29 -16.31
CA ASN A 147 4.96 48.68 -17.22
C ASN A 147 6.01 47.55 -17.46
N TRP A 148 5.59 46.29 -17.39
CA TRP A 148 6.40 45.13 -17.79
C TRP A 148 5.81 44.50 -19.06
N HIS A 149 6.60 44.43 -20.11
CA HIS A 149 6.14 44.00 -21.44
C HIS A 149 6.57 42.56 -21.75
N GLN A 150 6.08 42.01 -22.87
CA GLN A 150 6.45 40.66 -23.31
C GLN A 150 7.97 40.55 -23.48
N ASN A 151 8.56 39.46 -22.97
CA ASN A 151 10.01 39.32 -22.99
C ASN A 151 10.50 38.94 -24.40
N PRO A 152 11.37 39.75 -25.04
CA PRO A 152 11.85 39.47 -26.40
C PRO A 152 12.62 38.14 -26.49
N LEU A 153 13.17 37.65 -25.37
CA LEU A 153 13.84 36.35 -25.29
C LEU A 153 12.95 35.17 -25.69
N GLU A 154 11.63 35.29 -25.56
CA GLU A 154 10.72 34.21 -25.96
C GLU A 154 10.93 33.84 -27.44
N SER A 155 10.85 34.83 -28.33
CA SER A 155 11.05 34.63 -29.77
C SER A 155 12.42 34.03 -30.11
N HIS A 156 13.46 34.39 -29.35
CA HIS A 156 14.82 33.89 -29.55
C HIS A 156 14.99 32.44 -29.06
N LEU A 157 14.34 32.07 -27.96
CA LEU A 157 14.49 30.75 -27.35
C LEU A 157 13.56 29.70 -27.94
N THR A 158 12.40 30.08 -28.50
CA THR A 158 11.45 29.15 -29.13
C THR A 158 12.10 28.30 -30.23
N ASN A 159 13.06 28.86 -30.97
CA ASN A 159 13.78 28.15 -32.04
C ASN A 159 15.07 27.44 -31.57
N SER A 160 15.29 27.34 -30.25
CA SER A 160 16.48 26.71 -29.66
C SER A 160 16.14 25.37 -28.99
N ILE A 161 17.18 24.68 -28.48
CA ILE A 161 17.06 23.48 -27.65
C ILE A 161 16.12 23.68 -26.44
N TRP A 162 15.98 24.91 -25.95
CA TRP A 162 15.08 25.23 -24.83
C TRP A 162 13.66 24.68 -25.01
N SER A 163 13.10 24.79 -26.22
CA SER A 163 11.75 24.29 -26.55
C SER A 163 11.59 22.77 -26.39
N LYS A 164 12.70 22.04 -26.31
CA LYS A 164 12.76 20.57 -26.19
C LYS A 164 13.19 20.10 -24.81
N LEU A 165 13.50 21.02 -23.88
CA LEU A 165 13.90 20.65 -22.53
C LEU A 165 12.69 20.13 -21.73
N PRO A 166 12.86 19.11 -20.88
CA PRO A 166 11.80 18.63 -20.00
C PRO A 166 11.45 19.70 -18.95
N ASP A 167 10.21 19.65 -18.45
CA ASP A 167 9.81 20.44 -17.29
C ASP A 167 10.67 20.04 -16.07
N THR A 168 11.21 21.03 -15.36
CA THR A 168 12.04 20.82 -14.18
C THR A 168 11.23 20.55 -12.91
N GLY A 169 9.90 20.69 -12.97
CA GLY A 169 9.00 20.41 -11.84
C GLY A 169 9.02 21.47 -10.73
N LEU A 170 9.73 22.58 -10.93
CA LEU A 170 9.75 23.71 -9.99
C LEU A 170 8.43 24.48 -10.04
N LYS A 171 7.70 24.53 -8.92
CA LYS A 171 6.32 25.06 -8.89
C LYS A 171 6.17 26.42 -8.25
N ARG A 172 6.69 26.59 -7.04
CA ARG A 172 6.63 27.84 -6.26
C ARG A 172 7.77 27.89 -5.25
N ILE A 173 8.11 29.09 -4.81
CA ILE A 173 8.95 29.28 -3.63
C ILE A 173 7.99 29.56 -2.48
N ASP A 174 7.90 28.64 -1.52
CA ASP A 174 6.97 28.78 -0.41
C ASP A 174 7.47 28.17 0.90
N HIS A 175 6.98 28.70 2.02
CA HIS A 175 7.29 28.34 3.38
C HIS A 175 6.18 27.49 4.02
N LEU A 176 5.62 26.50 3.30
CA LEU A 176 4.56 25.60 3.81
C LEU A 176 4.88 25.00 5.17
N ALA A 177 6.13 24.54 5.34
CA ALA A 177 6.64 23.99 6.58
C ALA A 177 6.55 24.99 7.75
N MET A 178 6.83 26.28 7.49
CA MET A 178 6.68 27.33 8.49
C MET A 178 5.24 27.53 8.91
N ARG A 179 4.33 27.62 7.95
CA ARG A 179 2.90 27.85 8.24
C ARG A 179 2.28 26.70 9.04
N LEU A 180 2.73 25.45 8.80
CA LEU A 180 2.35 24.29 9.61
C LEU A 180 2.87 24.40 11.06
N PHE A 181 4.08 24.94 11.25
CA PHE A 181 4.64 25.18 12.57
C PHE A 181 3.89 26.31 13.30
N GLU A 182 3.71 27.47 12.65
CA GLU A 182 3.03 28.65 13.20
C GLU A 182 1.56 28.37 13.57
N CYS A 183 0.86 27.57 12.76
CA CYS A 183 -0.52 27.18 13.06
C CYS A 183 -0.63 26.08 14.12
N ASN A 184 0.49 25.70 14.77
CA ASN A 184 0.56 24.64 15.76
C ASN A 184 0.12 23.25 15.25
N ALA A 185 0.22 23.00 13.94
CA ALA A 185 0.02 21.65 13.40
C ALA A 185 1.19 20.73 13.76
N LEU A 186 2.40 21.29 13.94
CA LEU A 186 3.57 20.57 14.45
C LEU A 186 3.95 21.10 15.84
N LYS A 187 4.03 20.22 16.84
CA LYS A 187 4.35 20.56 18.22
C LYS A 187 5.52 19.73 18.74
N PHE A 188 6.44 20.37 19.47
CA PHE A 188 7.57 19.71 20.12
C PHE A 188 7.40 19.70 21.64
N GLY A 189 7.73 18.58 22.28
CA GLY A 189 7.45 18.33 23.69
C GLY A 189 7.23 16.84 23.96
N GLN A 190 6.89 16.46 25.20
CA GLN A 190 6.62 15.06 25.53
C GLN A 190 5.12 14.78 25.40
N PHE A 191 4.75 13.93 24.43
CA PHE A 191 3.37 13.57 24.13
C PHE A 191 3.15 12.07 24.23
N LYS A 192 2.10 11.66 24.96
CA LYS A 192 1.68 10.25 25.01
C LYS A 192 0.80 9.93 23.80
N LEU A 193 1.30 9.08 22.90
CA LEU A 193 0.56 8.65 21.71
C LEU A 193 -0.53 7.63 22.08
N LYS A 194 -1.48 7.39 21.16
CA LYS A 194 -2.50 6.34 21.32
C LYS A 194 -1.90 4.93 21.49
N SER A 195 -0.69 4.70 21.00
CA SER A 195 0.09 3.48 21.22
C SER A 195 0.64 3.34 22.64
N GLY A 196 0.52 4.38 23.49
CA GLY A 196 1.12 4.44 24.82
C GLY A 196 2.57 4.92 24.84
N ILE A 197 3.22 5.02 23.67
CA ILE A 197 4.60 5.47 23.51
C ILE A 197 4.70 6.98 23.74
N GLN A 198 5.73 7.42 24.47
CA GLN A 198 6.08 8.84 24.60
C GLN A 198 6.82 9.30 23.35
N SER A 199 6.36 10.39 22.75
CA SER A 199 6.91 10.98 21.55
C SER A 199 7.39 12.41 21.80
N PRO A 200 8.59 12.80 21.31
CA PRO A 200 9.11 14.16 21.41
C PRO A 200 8.41 15.15 20.46
N VAL A 201 7.51 14.64 19.60
CA VAL A 201 6.84 15.42 18.55
C VAL A 201 5.41 14.96 18.32
N TYR A 202 4.50 15.90 18.09
CA TYR A 202 3.10 15.63 17.79
C TYR A 202 2.66 16.40 16.54
N ILE A 203 1.97 15.71 15.63
CA ILE A 203 1.46 16.28 14.38
C ILE A 203 -0.06 16.19 14.41
N ASP A 204 -0.74 17.33 14.26
CA ASP A 204 -2.19 17.40 14.16
C ASP A 204 -2.62 18.29 12.99
N LEU A 205 -2.76 17.67 11.82
CA LEU A 205 -3.19 18.37 10.61
C LEU A 205 -4.70 18.70 10.62
N ARG A 206 -5.49 18.27 11.61
CA ARG A 206 -6.92 18.67 11.68
C ARG A 206 -7.10 20.18 11.85
N ILE A 207 -6.09 20.85 12.42
CA ILE A 207 -6.13 22.30 12.63
C ILE A 207 -6.17 23.09 11.32
N ILE A 208 -5.69 22.50 10.20
CA ILE A 208 -5.68 23.16 8.90
C ILE A 208 -7.10 23.38 8.36
N ILE A 209 -8.10 22.62 8.84
CA ILE A 209 -9.51 22.81 8.46
C ILE A 209 -9.99 24.21 8.85
N SER A 210 -9.42 24.78 9.93
CA SER A 210 -9.68 26.15 10.37
C SER A 210 -8.78 27.19 9.69
N GLN A 211 -7.95 26.81 8.72
CA GLN A 211 -6.99 27.65 7.99
C GLN A 211 -7.15 27.43 6.47
N PRO A 212 -8.22 27.95 5.83
CA PRO A 212 -8.57 27.63 4.44
C PRO A 212 -7.44 27.86 3.43
N ASP A 213 -6.73 28.98 3.54
CA ASP A 213 -5.61 29.31 2.64
C ASP A 213 -4.49 28.25 2.74
N LEU A 214 -4.14 27.85 3.97
CA LEU A 214 -3.14 26.81 4.19
C LEU A 214 -3.61 25.46 3.66
N MET A 215 -4.88 25.10 3.87
CA MET A 215 -5.44 23.85 3.35
C MET A 215 -5.38 23.80 1.82
N ILE A 216 -5.73 24.91 1.13
CA ILE A 216 -5.64 25.04 -0.33
C ILE A 216 -4.19 24.81 -0.78
N ASP A 217 -3.25 25.49 -0.14
CA ASP A 217 -1.82 25.42 -0.44
C ASP A 217 -1.23 24.02 -0.26
N LEU A 218 -1.67 23.30 0.78
CA LEU A 218 -1.28 21.90 1.01
C LEU A 218 -1.89 20.97 -0.06
N CYS A 219 -3.17 21.15 -0.40
CA CYS A 219 -3.83 20.34 -1.41
C CYS A 219 -3.17 20.50 -2.79
N GLN A 220 -2.70 21.70 -3.15
CA GLN A 220 -1.99 21.91 -4.42
C GLN A 220 -0.72 21.05 -4.56
N GLN A 221 -0.10 20.63 -3.45
CA GLN A 221 1.08 19.75 -3.48
C GLN A 221 0.76 18.31 -3.91
N TYR A 222 -0.50 17.87 -3.80
CA TYR A 222 -0.91 16.53 -4.24
C TYR A 222 -1.00 16.45 -5.77
N VAL A 223 -1.40 17.53 -6.44
CA VAL A 223 -1.68 17.59 -7.88
C VAL A 223 -0.53 17.03 -8.76
N PRO A 224 0.76 17.37 -8.58
CA PRO A 224 1.83 16.76 -9.38
C PRO A 224 1.92 15.25 -9.21
N LEU A 225 1.77 14.74 -7.99
CA LEU A 225 1.81 13.31 -7.70
C LEU A 225 0.58 12.60 -8.29
N MET A 226 -0.60 13.24 -8.22
CA MET A 226 -1.82 12.73 -8.85
C MET A 226 -1.64 12.54 -10.36
N LYS A 227 -0.99 13.47 -11.06
CA LYS A 227 -0.72 13.35 -12.51
C LYS A 227 0.17 12.16 -12.88
N GLN A 228 0.91 11.60 -11.93
CA GLN A 228 1.75 10.41 -12.12
C GLN A 228 0.99 9.10 -11.86
N CYS A 229 -0.21 9.18 -11.29
CA CYS A 229 -1.04 8.03 -10.93
C CYS A 229 -2.13 7.80 -11.97
N ARG A 230 -2.53 6.53 -12.17
CA ARG A 230 -3.67 6.17 -13.02
C ARG A 230 -4.86 5.80 -12.15
N PHE A 231 -5.91 6.62 -12.18
CA PHE A 231 -7.12 6.42 -11.38
C PHE A 231 -8.34 7.00 -12.09
N ASP A 232 -9.52 6.51 -11.71
CA ASP A 232 -10.82 6.99 -12.20
C ASP A 232 -11.49 7.91 -11.16
N GLN A 233 -11.24 7.65 -9.87
CA GLN A 233 -11.84 8.36 -8.74
C GLN A 233 -10.85 8.49 -7.58
N ILE A 234 -11.13 9.39 -6.64
CA ILE A 234 -10.35 9.56 -5.40
C ILE A 234 -11.15 9.16 -4.17
N CYS A 235 -10.47 8.73 -3.10
CA CYS A 235 -11.10 8.48 -1.80
C CYS A 235 -10.21 9.02 -0.69
N GLY A 236 -10.72 9.98 0.08
CA GLY A 236 -10.01 10.52 1.24
C GLY A 236 -10.15 9.65 2.47
N VAL A 237 -9.06 9.44 3.21
CA VAL A 237 -9.11 8.74 4.50
C VAL A 237 -9.80 9.62 5.56
N PRO A 238 -10.76 9.08 6.36
CA PRO A 238 -11.43 9.87 7.39
C PRO A 238 -10.49 10.30 8.54
N TYR A 239 -10.49 11.56 9.01
CA TYR A 239 -11.38 12.69 8.69
C TYR A 239 -10.66 13.85 7.98
N THR A 240 -9.39 14.13 8.28
CA THR A 240 -8.66 15.27 7.72
C THR A 240 -8.48 15.12 6.22
N ALA A 241 -7.92 13.98 5.77
CA ALA A 241 -7.69 13.74 4.35
C ALA A 241 -8.99 13.71 3.53
N LEU A 242 -10.13 13.35 4.14
CA LEU A 242 -11.45 13.49 3.51
C LEU A 242 -11.78 14.95 3.15
N THR A 243 -11.46 15.92 4.01
CA THR A 243 -11.66 17.34 3.69
C THR A 243 -10.76 17.80 2.53
N MET A 244 -9.51 17.32 2.52
CA MET A 244 -8.55 17.60 1.44
C MET A 244 -8.99 16.97 0.11
N ALA A 245 -9.43 15.71 0.14
CA ALA A 245 -9.99 15.02 -1.02
C ALA A 245 -11.24 15.73 -1.56
N THR A 246 -12.08 16.28 -0.67
CA THR A 246 -13.27 17.06 -1.06
C THR A 246 -12.87 18.31 -1.84
N TYR A 247 -11.88 19.06 -1.36
CA TYR A 247 -11.35 20.21 -2.08
C TYR A 247 -10.72 19.81 -3.42
N LEU A 248 -9.89 18.76 -3.45
CA LEU A 248 -9.28 18.26 -4.67
C LEU A 248 -10.32 17.83 -5.71
N SER A 249 -11.39 17.17 -5.26
CA SER A 249 -12.52 16.76 -6.10
C SER A 249 -13.22 17.97 -6.71
N ALA A 250 -13.60 18.96 -5.89
CA ALA A 250 -14.31 20.15 -6.33
C ALA A 250 -13.46 21.03 -7.27
N GLN A 251 -12.19 21.22 -6.93
CA GLN A 251 -11.31 22.12 -7.68
C GLN A 251 -10.81 21.49 -8.98
N PHE A 252 -10.44 20.20 -8.96
CA PHE A 252 -9.80 19.52 -10.10
C PHE A 252 -10.70 18.51 -10.81
N HIS A 253 -11.98 18.44 -10.43
CA HIS A 253 -13.03 17.71 -11.13
C HIS A 253 -12.81 16.19 -11.15
N TYR A 254 -12.16 15.66 -10.11
CA TYR A 254 -12.04 14.22 -9.90
C TYR A 254 -13.25 13.69 -9.12
N PRO A 255 -14.01 12.70 -9.62
CA PRO A 255 -15.07 12.09 -8.84
C PRO A 255 -14.52 11.49 -7.54
N MET A 256 -15.30 11.59 -6.46
CA MET A 256 -14.86 11.18 -5.12
C MET A 256 -15.78 10.14 -4.50
N LEU A 257 -15.18 9.15 -3.84
CA LEU A 257 -15.84 8.22 -2.92
C LEU A 257 -15.54 8.63 -1.48
N MET A 258 -16.49 8.36 -0.58
CA MET A 258 -16.34 8.60 0.85
C MET A 258 -16.47 7.30 1.63
N ARG A 259 -15.43 6.94 2.38
CA ARG A 259 -15.50 5.86 3.38
C ARG A 259 -16.07 6.38 4.69
N ARG A 260 -17.07 5.70 5.23
CA ARG A 260 -17.56 5.93 6.59
C ARG A 260 -16.71 5.16 7.61
N LYS A 261 -16.40 5.80 8.73
CA LYS A 261 -15.68 5.15 9.84
C LYS A 261 -16.60 4.28 10.71
N GLU A 262 -17.88 4.64 10.81
CA GLU A 262 -18.88 3.97 11.65
C GLU A 262 -19.92 3.24 10.78
N MET A 263 -20.35 2.04 11.19
CA MET A 263 -21.39 1.26 10.50
C MET A 263 -22.79 1.79 10.85
N LYS A 264 -23.68 1.90 9.85
CA LYS A 264 -25.11 2.18 10.10
C LYS A 264 -25.76 1.03 10.89
N GLN A 265 -26.56 1.37 11.91
CA GLN A 265 -27.41 0.40 12.61
C GLN A 265 -28.68 0.03 11.80
N HIS A 266 -29.13 0.91 10.88
CA HIS A 266 -30.32 0.72 10.05
C HIS A 266 -30.07 1.14 8.58
N GLY A 267 -30.56 0.37 7.59
CA GLY A 267 -30.33 0.58 6.15
C GLY A 267 -29.32 -0.40 5.51
N THR A 268 -28.97 -0.21 4.23
CA THR A 268 -27.93 -1.00 3.55
C THR A 268 -26.60 -0.88 4.31
N LYS A 269 -25.97 -2.02 4.66
CA LYS A 269 -24.74 -2.13 5.48
C LYS A 269 -23.46 -1.65 4.75
N GLN A 270 -23.58 -0.72 3.81
CA GLN A 270 -22.48 -0.26 2.96
C GLN A 270 -21.60 0.75 3.72
N THR A 271 -20.27 0.56 3.64
CA THR A 271 -19.24 1.40 4.28
C THR A 271 -18.71 2.50 3.34
N LEU A 272 -19.11 2.48 2.07
CA LEU A 272 -18.71 3.42 1.02
C LEU A 272 -19.93 4.18 0.48
N GLU A 273 -19.76 5.48 0.28
CA GLU A 273 -20.73 6.39 -0.33
C GLU A 273 -20.14 6.94 -1.64
N GLY A 274 -21.02 7.15 -2.64
CA GLY A 274 -20.64 7.60 -3.98
C GLY A 274 -21.03 6.58 -5.05
N VAL A 275 -20.90 6.98 -6.33
CA VAL A 275 -21.22 6.13 -7.48
C VAL A 275 -19.96 5.52 -8.04
N TYR A 276 -19.92 4.19 -8.14
CA TYR A 276 -18.79 3.43 -8.65
C TYR A 276 -19.24 2.16 -9.36
N GLN A 277 -18.34 1.62 -10.17
CA GLN A 277 -18.48 0.34 -10.86
C GLN A 277 -17.32 -0.59 -10.48
N GLN A 278 -17.58 -1.90 -10.50
CA GLN A 278 -16.54 -2.90 -10.27
C GLN A 278 -15.39 -2.70 -11.27
N GLY A 279 -14.15 -2.75 -10.76
CA GLY A 279 -12.94 -2.52 -11.56
C GLY A 279 -12.51 -1.05 -11.68
N ASN A 280 -13.29 -0.07 -11.19
CA ASN A 280 -12.81 1.31 -11.13
C ASN A 280 -11.57 1.42 -10.24
N ARG A 281 -10.60 2.22 -10.69
CA ARG A 281 -9.36 2.50 -9.98
C ARG A 281 -9.54 3.69 -9.06
N VAL A 282 -9.26 3.50 -7.78
CA VAL A 282 -9.42 4.52 -6.75
C VAL A 282 -8.07 4.90 -6.18
N LEU A 283 -7.74 6.18 -6.25
CA LEU A 283 -6.57 6.77 -5.62
C LEU A 283 -6.90 7.20 -4.19
N ILE A 284 -6.14 6.70 -3.22
CA ILE A 284 -6.34 7.09 -1.81
C ILE A 284 -5.60 8.41 -1.52
N ILE A 285 -6.29 9.34 -0.86
CA ILE A 285 -5.71 10.59 -0.37
C ILE A 285 -5.60 10.52 1.15
N GLU A 286 -4.41 10.74 1.69
CA GLU A 286 -4.09 10.69 3.12
C GLU A 286 -3.32 11.96 3.54
N ASP A 287 -3.47 12.42 4.78
CA ASP A 287 -2.73 13.58 5.29
C ASP A 287 -1.38 13.19 5.92
N LEU A 288 -1.35 12.07 6.64
CA LEU A 288 -0.16 11.64 7.38
C LEU A 288 -0.05 10.12 7.42
N ILE A 289 1.14 9.57 7.12
CA ILE A 289 1.42 8.14 7.23
C ILE A 289 2.43 7.83 8.34
N SER A 290 2.11 6.83 9.16
CA SER A 290 3.02 6.22 10.14
C SER A 290 3.22 4.72 9.88
N SER A 291 2.25 3.88 10.25
CA SER A 291 2.24 2.43 9.98
C SER A 291 1.66 2.06 8.62
N GLY A 292 0.84 2.94 8.03
CA GLY A 292 0.04 2.64 6.83
C GLY A 292 -1.36 2.05 7.12
N SER A 293 -1.74 1.84 8.38
CA SER A 293 -3.00 1.17 8.74
C SER A 293 -4.25 1.87 8.21
N SER A 294 -4.33 3.21 8.29
CA SER A 294 -5.53 3.96 7.86
C SER A 294 -5.77 3.89 6.36
N ILE A 295 -4.69 3.95 5.57
CA ILE A 295 -4.72 3.71 4.12
C ILE A 295 -5.17 2.28 3.87
N LEU A 296 -4.63 1.31 4.61
CA LEU A 296 -4.96 -0.09 4.42
C LEU A 296 -6.43 -0.42 4.73
N GLU A 297 -6.97 0.09 5.84
CA GLU A 297 -8.40 -0.02 6.17
C GLU A 297 -9.29 0.56 5.06
N THR A 298 -8.83 1.67 4.46
CA THR A 298 -9.55 2.32 3.37
C THR A 298 -9.49 1.50 2.10
N ALA A 299 -8.31 0.99 1.75
CA ALA A 299 -8.10 0.10 0.62
C ALA A 299 -8.90 -1.20 0.75
N LEU A 300 -9.01 -1.76 1.96
CA LEU A 300 -9.82 -2.95 2.22
C LEU A 300 -11.29 -2.72 1.92
N ALA A 301 -11.88 -1.63 2.42
CA ALA A 301 -13.26 -1.29 2.14
C ALA A 301 -13.52 -1.11 0.63
N LEU A 302 -12.59 -0.45 -0.08
CA LEU A 302 -12.65 -0.25 -1.52
C LEU A 302 -12.54 -1.58 -2.29
N ARG A 303 -11.57 -2.43 -1.93
CA ARG A 303 -11.37 -3.74 -2.58
C ARG A 303 -12.53 -4.70 -2.33
N GLN A 304 -13.14 -4.69 -1.13
CA GLN A 304 -14.36 -5.45 -0.84
C GLN A 304 -15.53 -5.04 -1.73
N ALA A 305 -15.60 -3.77 -2.13
CA ALA A 305 -16.58 -3.26 -3.09
C ALA A 305 -16.21 -3.54 -4.56
N GLY A 306 -15.14 -4.31 -4.81
CA GLY A 306 -14.69 -4.69 -6.15
C GLY A 306 -13.87 -3.60 -6.87
N LEU A 307 -13.37 -2.59 -6.14
CA LEU A 307 -12.58 -1.50 -6.69
C LEU A 307 -11.08 -1.84 -6.67
N ILE A 308 -10.33 -1.26 -7.60
CA ILE A 308 -8.88 -1.45 -7.72
C ILE A 308 -8.18 -0.31 -7.00
N VAL A 309 -7.28 -0.66 -6.06
CA VAL A 309 -6.45 0.32 -5.34
C VAL A 309 -4.99 -0.04 -5.55
N THR A 310 -4.28 0.77 -6.33
CA THR A 310 -2.85 0.59 -6.64
C THR A 310 -1.98 1.67 -6.03
N ASP A 311 -2.51 2.86 -5.78
CA ASP A 311 -1.76 4.03 -5.38
C ASP A 311 -2.45 4.77 -4.23
N ALA A 312 -1.64 5.41 -3.38
CA ALA A 312 -2.06 6.33 -2.34
C ALA A 312 -1.10 7.54 -2.35
N ILE A 313 -1.61 8.75 -2.13
CA ILE A 313 -0.79 9.94 -1.93
C ILE A 313 -0.98 10.44 -0.51
N VAL A 314 0.14 10.69 0.16
CA VAL A 314 0.18 11.23 1.52
C VAL A 314 0.88 12.58 1.53
N PHE A 315 0.44 13.52 2.38
CA PHE A 315 1.16 14.78 2.52
C PHE A 315 2.50 14.57 3.24
N ILE A 316 2.48 14.08 4.49
CA ILE A 316 3.70 13.83 5.28
C ILE A 316 3.93 12.33 5.47
N ASP A 317 5.13 11.86 5.08
CA ASP A 317 5.65 10.57 5.53
C ASP A 317 6.45 10.70 6.82
N ARG A 318 6.00 10.04 7.90
CA ARG A 318 6.71 10.03 9.18
C ARG A 318 7.97 9.18 9.18
N GLU A 319 8.22 8.41 8.14
CA GLU A 319 9.39 7.52 8.01
C GLU A 319 9.42 6.42 9.10
N GLN A 320 8.24 5.99 9.56
CA GLN A 320 8.09 4.95 10.58
C GLN A 320 7.69 3.58 9.99
N GLY A 321 8.01 3.33 8.71
CA GLY A 321 7.79 2.04 8.04
C GLY A 321 6.51 1.93 7.20
N GLY A 322 5.63 2.93 7.20
CA GLY A 322 4.31 2.84 6.57
C GLY A 322 4.35 2.63 5.05
N ILE A 323 5.26 3.29 4.34
CA ILE A 323 5.45 3.10 2.90
C ILE A 323 5.90 1.65 2.61
N GLN A 324 6.88 1.14 3.37
CA GLN A 324 7.41 -0.20 3.22
C GLN A 324 6.35 -1.27 3.55
N ASN A 325 5.57 -1.05 4.60
CA ASN A 325 4.49 -1.94 4.99
C ASN A 325 3.42 -2.04 3.89
N LEU A 326 3.01 -0.92 3.30
CA LEU A 326 2.00 -0.91 2.23
C LEU A 326 2.54 -1.44 0.89
N ARG A 327 3.86 -1.43 0.71
CA ARG A 327 4.57 -2.05 -0.40
C ARG A 327 4.71 -3.56 -0.33
N HIS A 328 4.32 -4.16 0.79
CA HIS A 328 4.38 -5.60 0.96
C HIS A 328 3.62 -6.31 -0.19
N PRO A 329 4.13 -7.43 -0.75
CA PRO A 329 3.48 -8.11 -1.89
C PRO A 329 2.01 -8.47 -1.68
N ASP A 330 1.62 -8.76 -0.42
CA ASP A 330 0.23 -9.08 -0.08
C ASP A 330 -0.70 -7.85 -0.06
N ILE A 331 -0.13 -6.63 0.02
CA ILE A 331 -0.86 -5.36 0.06
C ILE A 331 -0.81 -4.66 -1.29
N ASP A 332 0.39 -4.52 -1.87
CA ASP A 332 0.68 -3.91 -3.16
C ASP A 332 -0.01 -2.53 -3.37
N ILE A 333 0.33 -1.57 -2.51
CA ILE A 333 -0.10 -0.18 -2.65
C ILE A 333 1.12 0.74 -2.77
N LYS A 334 1.16 1.53 -3.86
CA LYS A 334 2.15 2.55 -4.12
C LYS A 334 1.86 3.83 -3.36
N VAL A 335 2.58 4.06 -2.27
CA VAL A 335 2.50 5.34 -1.54
C VAL A 335 3.45 6.35 -2.16
N HIS A 336 2.96 7.57 -2.42
CA HIS A 336 3.75 8.73 -2.82
C HIS A 336 3.60 9.80 -1.75
N SER A 337 4.70 10.39 -1.28
CA SER A 337 4.69 11.44 -0.25
C SER A 337 5.02 12.81 -0.86
N CYS A 338 4.42 13.87 -0.32
CA CYS A 338 4.76 15.25 -0.71
C CYS A 338 6.04 15.73 -0.02
N ILE A 339 6.24 15.33 1.24
CA ILE A 339 7.42 15.65 2.04
C ILE A 339 7.71 14.52 3.03
N SER A 340 8.99 14.25 3.29
CA SER A 340 9.39 13.37 4.39
C SER A 340 9.47 14.15 5.71
N PHE A 341 9.31 13.45 6.83
CA PHE A 341 9.39 14.12 8.12
C PHE A 341 10.81 14.59 8.43
N SER A 342 11.84 13.85 8.00
CA SER A 342 13.23 14.31 8.09
C SER A 342 13.46 15.60 7.31
N GLU A 343 12.89 15.74 6.11
CA GLU A 343 12.96 16.99 5.32
C GLU A 343 12.29 18.15 6.08
N LEU A 344 11.10 17.92 6.65
CA LEU A 344 10.38 18.92 7.43
C LEU A 344 11.17 19.37 8.67
N ILE A 345 11.79 18.44 9.41
CA ILE A 345 12.58 18.75 10.60
C ILE A 345 13.87 19.49 10.24
N ASN A 346 14.58 19.05 9.21
CA ASN A 346 15.79 19.73 8.75
C ASN A 346 15.49 21.16 8.30
N TYR A 347 14.35 21.37 7.64
CA TYR A 347 13.90 22.70 7.26
C TYR A 347 13.68 23.60 8.50
N LEU A 348 12.91 23.14 9.49
CA LEU A 348 12.65 23.92 10.71
C LEU A 348 13.92 24.20 11.53
N LYS A 349 14.90 23.28 11.49
CA LYS A 349 16.21 23.48 12.10
C LYS A 349 16.97 24.60 11.40
N ASN A 350 17.05 24.55 10.08
CA ASN A 350 17.78 25.54 9.28
C ASN A 350 17.18 26.95 9.42
N GLU A 351 15.86 27.05 9.56
CA GLU A 351 15.15 28.32 9.81
C GLU A 351 15.20 28.77 11.30
N GLY A 352 15.87 28.01 12.18
CA GLY A 352 16.07 28.39 13.58
C GLY A 352 14.85 28.20 14.51
N HIS A 353 13.82 27.47 14.06
CA HIS A 353 12.61 27.21 14.86
C HIS A 353 12.76 26.05 15.84
N ILE A 354 13.76 25.19 15.62
CA ILE A 354 14.16 24.14 16.56
C ILE A 354 15.68 24.10 16.71
N THR A 355 16.16 23.71 17.88
CA THR A 355 17.60 23.57 18.13
C THR A 355 18.16 22.30 17.49
N ASP A 356 19.47 22.26 17.28
CA ASP A 356 20.19 21.08 16.82
C ASP A 356 19.96 19.85 17.71
N GLU A 357 19.90 20.05 19.03
CA GLU A 357 19.64 18.98 19.98
C GLU A 357 18.24 18.42 19.81
N LYS A 358 17.22 19.29 19.67
CA LYS A 358 15.82 18.88 19.49
C LYS A 358 15.63 18.16 18.16
N SER A 359 16.23 18.67 17.08
CA SER A 359 16.23 18.00 15.77
C SER A 359 16.81 16.59 15.89
N THR A 360 17.96 16.44 16.54
CA THR A 360 18.63 15.15 16.72
C THR A 360 17.81 14.17 17.57
N GLU A 361 17.19 14.65 18.66
CA GLU A 361 16.29 13.87 19.51
C GLU A 361 15.12 13.30 18.71
N VAL A 362 14.44 14.14 17.92
CA VAL A 362 13.26 13.77 17.14
C VAL A 362 13.61 12.75 16.05
N LEU A 363 14.67 13.00 15.27
CA LEU A 363 15.10 12.10 14.19
C LEU A 363 15.53 10.72 14.73
N LYS A 364 16.27 10.68 15.86
CA LYS A 364 16.63 9.43 16.53
C LYS A 364 15.41 8.66 17.01
N TRP A 365 14.42 9.36 17.56
CA TRP A 365 13.19 8.73 18.04
C TRP A 365 12.41 8.10 16.88
N ILE A 366 12.29 8.78 15.74
CA ILE A 366 11.58 8.25 14.57
C ILE A 366 12.22 6.97 14.05
N ASN A 367 13.54 7.00 13.82
CA ASN A 367 14.29 5.85 13.35
C ASN A 367 14.22 4.64 14.29
N SER A 368 14.01 4.89 15.60
CA SER A 368 13.92 3.82 16.60
C SER A 368 12.49 3.29 16.81
N ASN A 369 11.46 4.01 16.34
CA ASN A 369 10.04 3.69 16.60
C ASN A 369 9.31 3.28 15.32
N HIS A 370 9.72 2.17 14.71
CA HIS A 370 9.00 1.62 13.56
C HIS A 370 7.60 1.14 13.95
N CYS A 371 6.60 1.48 13.14
CA CYS A 371 5.21 1.14 13.36
C CYS A 371 4.81 0.01 12.41
N ALA A 372 4.38 -1.14 12.95
CA ALA A 372 3.83 -2.23 12.16
C ALA A 372 2.34 -2.03 11.87
N ILE A 373 1.86 -2.62 10.78
CA ILE A 373 0.42 -2.77 10.53
C ILE A 373 -0.13 -3.83 11.51
N PRO A 374 -1.27 -3.58 12.17
CA PRO A 374 -1.91 -4.58 13.04
C PRO A 374 -2.17 -5.88 12.29
N VAL A 375 -1.79 -7.01 12.90
CA VAL A 375 -1.90 -8.35 12.30
C VAL A 375 -3.34 -8.66 11.86
N ALA A 376 -4.34 -8.27 12.65
CA ALA A 376 -5.75 -8.43 12.30
C ALA A 376 -6.13 -7.76 10.97
N LEU A 377 -5.53 -6.60 10.67
CA LEU A 377 -5.78 -5.86 9.43
C LEU A 377 -5.02 -6.46 8.25
N HIS A 378 -3.81 -6.97 8.48
CA HIS A 378 -3.05 -7.72 7.49
C HIS A 378 -3.75 -9.03 7.10
N ASN A 379 -4.31 -9.75 8.07
CA ASN A 379 -5.07 -10.99 7.84
C ASN A 379 -6.40 -10.76 7.10
N GLN A 380 -7.00 -9.57 7.20
CA GLN A 380 -8.15 -9.22 6.38
C GLN A 380 -7.77 -9.10 4.90
N LEU A 381 -6.54 -8.69 4.57
CA LEU A 381 -6.11 -8.56 3.18
C LEU A 381 -5.94 -9.88 2.46
N SER A 382 -5.36 -10.89 3.11
CA SER A 382 -5.15 -12.21 2.50
C SER A 382 -6.46 -12.88 2.05
N LEU A 383 -7.61 -12.38 2.53
CA LEU A 383 -8.95 -12.81 2.13
C LEU A 383 -9.53 -12.01 0.96
N ILE A 384 -8.98 -10.84 0.62
CA ILE A 384 -9.58 -9.84 -0.28
C ILE A 384 -8.69 -9.53 -1.49
N THR A 385 -7.37 -9.69 -1.39
CA THR A 385 -6.47 -9.54 -2.54
C THR A 385 -6.53 -10.77 -3.43
N ARG A 386 -7.10 -10.61 -4.64
CA ARG A 386 -6.78 -11.51 -5.75
C ARG A 386 -5.31 -11.28 -6.10
N PRO A 387 -4.38 -12.22 -5.85
CA PRO A 387 -3.00 -12.04 -6.29
C PRO A 387 -3.00 -11.95 -7.82
N SER A 388 -2.28 -10.97 -8.36
CA SER A 388 -2.10 -10.70 -9.80
C SER A 388 -1.35 -11.83 -10.55
N SER A 389 -1.18 -13.01 -9.94
CA SER A 389 -0.66 -14.20 -10.60
C SER A 389 -1.15 -15.48 -9.90
N TRP A 390 -2.43 -15.83 -10.05
CA TRP A 390 -2.84 -17.22 -9.78
C TRP A 390 -2.11 -18.14 -10.76
N LYS A 391 -1.09 -18.84 -10.26
CA LYS A 391 -0.33 -19.82 -11.04
C LYS A 391 -1.16 -21.06 -11.25
N SER A 392 -1.07 -21.63 -12.45
CA SER A 392 -1.74 -22.90 -12.76
C SER A 392 -1.19 -24.04 -11.87
N TYR A 393 -1.95 -25.12 -11.68
CA TYR A 393 -1.41 -26.29 -10.96
C TYR A 393 -0.13 -26.81 -11.62
N GLU A 394 -0.02 -26.72 -12.95
CA GLU A 394 1.19 -27.11 -13.68
C GLU A 394 2.39 -26.23 -13.34
N ASP A 395 2.22 -24.91 -13.29
CA ASP A 395 3.29 -23.99 -12.92
C ASP A 395 3.70 -24.17 -11.46
N ARG A 396 2.74 -24.46 -10.58
CA ARG A 396 3.00 -24.70 -9.15
C ARG A 396 3.74 -26.01 -8.92
N ALA A 397 3.43 -27.06 -9.68
CA ALA A 397 4.14 -28.33 -9.63
C ALA A 397 5.66 -28.16 -9.84
N ARG A 398 6.08 -27.18 -10.67
CA ARG A 398 7.48 -26.88 -10.95
C ARG A 398 8.20 -26.16 -9.79
N LEU A 399 7.45 -25.61 -8.84
CA LEU A 399 7.98 -24.85 -7.69
C LEU A 399 8.09 -25.70 -6.42
N CYS A 400 7.40 -26.85 -6.36
CA CYS A 400 7.44 -27.74 -5.21
C CYS A 400 8.83 -28.37 -5.03
N GLN A 401 9.36 -28.30 -3.80
CA GLN A 401 10.57 -29.02 -3.42
C GLN A 401 10.28 -30.48 -3.03
N ASN A 402 9.16 -30.73 -2.34
CA ASN A 402 8.73 -32.08 -2.03
C ASN A 402 8.15 -32.79 -3.29
N PRO A 403 8.64 -34.00 -3.66
CA PRO A 403 8.17 -34.72 -4.84
C PRO A 403 6.69 -35.14 -4.78
N LEU A 404 6.14 -35.40 -3.59
CA LEU A 404 4.72 -35.73 -3.41
C LEU A 404 3.83 -34.50 -3.66
N GLY A 405 4.26 -33.31 -3.22
CA GLY A 405 3.58 -32.05 -3.52
C GLY A 405 3.51 -31.76 -5.01
N LYS A 406 4.63 -31.97 -5.73
CA LYS A 406 4.68 -31.92 -7.19
C LYS A 406 3.69 -32.90 -7.83
N ARG A 407 3.74 -34.17 -7.44
CA ARG A 407 2.83 -35.22 -7.93
C ARG A 407 1.36 -34.85 -7.70
N LEU A 408 1.02 -34.27 -6.55
CA LEU A 408 -0.35 -33.88 -6.25
C LEU A 408 -0.88 -32.80 -7.21
N PHE A 409 -0.10 -31.78 -7.53
CA PHE A 409 -0.50 -30.79 -8.54
C PHE A 409 -0.63 -31.40 -9.94
N GLU A 410 0.27 -32.30 -10.32
CA GLU A 410 0.20 -33.04 -11.60
C GLU A 410 -1.07 -33.90 -11.67
N LEU A 411 -1.47 -34.53 -10.56
CA LEU A 411 -2.74 -35.26 -10.43
C LEU A 411 -3.94 -34.34 -10.56
N MET A 412 -3.91 -33.18 -9.91
CA MET A 412 -5.00 -32.21 -10.01
C MET A 412 -5.24 -31.74 -11.44
N LYS A 413 -4.15 -31.49 -12.16
CA LYS A 413 -4.21 -31.11 -13.57
C LYS A 413 -4.69 -32.26 -14.45
N SER A 414 -4.06 -33.43 -14.36
CA SER A 414 -4.34 -34.58 -15.24
C SER A 414 -5.76 -35.13 -15.06
N LYS A 415 -6.24 -35.22 -13.81
CA LYS A 415 -7.58 -35.70 -13.50
C LYS A 415 -8.64 -34.62 -13.59
N GLN A 416 -8.25 -33.36 -13.76
CA GLN A 416 -9.13 -32.19 -13.64
C GLN A 416 -9.97 -32.25 -12.37
N SER A 417 -9.31 -32.52 -11.24
CA SER A 417 -9.95 -32.74 -9.95
C SER A 417 -9.11 -32.13 -8.86
N ASN A 418 -9.74 -31.37 -7.98
CA ASN A 418 -9.16 -30.92 -6.72
C ASN A 418 -9.94 -31.49 -5.53
N LEU A 419 -10.50 -32.69 -5.69
CA LEU A 419 -11.32 -33.35 -4.70
C LEU A 419 -10.51 -34.38 -3.91
N CYS A 420 -10.58 -34.26 -2.59
CA CYS A 420 -10.25 -35.32 -1.64
C CYS A 420 -11.52 -35.86 -0.98
N VAL A 421 -11.65 -37.18 -0.95
CA VAL A 421 -12.75 -37.85 -0.22
C VAL A 421 -12.27 -38.26 1.16
N SER A 422 -13.00 -37.84 2.18
CA SER A 422 -12.85 -38.29 3.58
C SER A 422 -13.61 -39.59 3.76
N ALA A 423 -12.92 -40.71 3.87
CA ALA A 423 -13.48 -42.06 4.02
C ALA A 423 -13.73 -42.41 5.48
N ASP A 424 -14.59 -41.63 6.15
CA ASP A 424 -14.95 -41.79 7.56
C ASP A 424 -15.96 -42.95 7.74
N LEU A 425 -15.49 -44.17 7.49
CA LEU A 425 -16.22 -45.44 7.58
C LEU A 425 -15.48 -46.39 8.54
N THR A 426 -16.21 -47.29 9.20
CA THR A 426 -15.62 -48.18 10.21
C THR A 426 -15.27 -49.58 9.70
N ASN A 427 -15.62 -49.90 8.44
CA ASN A 427 -15.42 -51.22 7.86
C ASN A 427 -14.52 -51.19 6.61
N CYS A 428 -13.53 -52.09 6.56
CA CYS A 428 -12.54 -52.19 5.49
C CYS A 428 -13.15 -52.34 4.09
N GLU A 429 -14.11 -53.24 3.89
CA GLU A 429 -14.73 -53.49 2.57
C GLU A 429 -15.50 -52.26 2.07
N SER A 430 -16.14 -51.52 2.97
CA SER A 430 -16.84 -50.28 2.62
C SER A 430 -15.87 -49.19 2.15
N ILE A 431 -14.69 -49.09 2.78
CA ILE A 431 -13.64 -48.15 2.37
C ILE A 431 -13.04 -48.57 1.02
N LEU A 432 -12.77 -49.87 0.81
CA LEU A 432 -12.26 -50.37 -0.47
C LEU A 432 -13.26 -50.14 -1.61
N LYS A 433 -14.56 -50.38 -1.37
CA LYS A 433 -15.64 -50.07 -2.32
C LYS A 433 -15.68 -48.57 -2.63
N LEU A 434 -15.59 -47.71 -1.61
CA LEU A 434 -15.56 -46.26 -1.81
C LEU A 434 -14.33 -45.84 -2.62
N ALA A 435 -13.15 -46.38 -2.30
CA ALA A 435 -11.90 -46.08 -2.99
C ALA A 435 -11.94 -46.49 -4.47
N ASP A 436 -12.56 -47.63 -4.79
CA ASP A 436 -12.70 -48.10 -6.17
C ASP A 436 -13.68 -47.22 -6.98
N LEU A 437 -14.85 -46.90 -6.41
CA LEU A 437 -15.85 -46.06 -7.07
C LEU A 437 -15.42 -44.59 -7.18
N ALA A 438 -14.80 -44.05 -6.13
CA ALA A 438 -14.37 -42.65 -6.10
C ALA A 438 -13.03 -42.43 -6.83
N GLY A 439 -12.20 -43.47 -6.91
CA GLY A 439 -10.84 -43.44 -7.42
C GLY A 439 -10.65 -42.63 -8.69
N PRO A 440 -11.42 -42.86 -9.78
CA PRO A 440 -11.28 -42.12 -11.03
C PRO A 440 -11.50 -40.60 -10.90
N HIS A 441 -12.23 -40.15 -9.88
CA HIS A 441 -12.69 -38.77 -9.73
C HIS A 441 -11.91 -37.96 -8.69
N ILE A 442 -11.13 -38.59 -7.83
CA ILE A 442 -10.40 -37.96 -6.73
C ILE A 442 -8.89 -37.88 -6.99
N VAL A 443 -8.21 -36.92 -6.39
CA VAL A 443 -6.73 -36.90 -6.35
C VAL A 443 -6.19 -37.49 -5.06
N MET A 444 -7.04 -37.60 -4.03
CA MET A 444 -6.64 -38.05 -2.71
C MET A 444 -7.80 -38.73 -1.99
N LEU A 445 -7.49 -39.80 -1.27
CA LEU A 445 -8.39 -40.44 -0.33
C LEU A 445 -7.84 -40.25 1.09
N LYS A 446 -8.64 -39.62 1.95
CA LYS A 446 -8.30 -39.37 3.35
C LYS A 446 -8.91 -40.46 4.22
N THR A 447 -8.13 -41.05 5.12
CA THR A 447 -8.56 -42.08 6.07
C THR A 447 -8.44 -41.61 7.52
N HIS A 448 -9.19 -42.28 8.39
CA HIS A 448 -8.95 -42.35 9.83
C HIS A 448 -8.82 -43.84 10.14
N VAL A 449 -7.60 -44.36 10.18
CA VAL A 449 -7.40 -45.81 10.35
C VAL A 449 -7.84 -46.28 11.74
N ASP A 450 -7.80 -45.39 12.72
CA ASP A 450 -8.09 -45.63 14.13
C ASP A 450 -9.59 -45.76 14.46
N ILE A 451 -10.47 -45.49 13.49
CA ILE A 451 -11.92 -45.76 13.60
C ILE A 451 -12.37 -47.03 12.87
N ILE A 452 -11.43 -47.77 12.25
CA ILE A 452 -11.74 -48.99 11.50
C ILE A 452 -11.73 -50.19 12.44
N ASP A 453 -12.87 -50.87 12.55
CA ASP A 453 -13.09 -51.98 13.48
C ASP A 453 -12.30 -53.23 13.09
N ASP A 454 -12.10 -53.46 11.78
CA ASP A 454 -11.54 -54.69 11.19
C ASP A 454 -10.22 -54.45 10.45
N PHE A 455 -9.42 -53.45 10.87
CA PHE A 455 -8.16 -53.10 10.21
C PHE A 455 -7.19 -54.29 10.12
N SER A 456 -6.59 -54.46 8.95
CA SER A 456 -5.47 -55.35 8.73
C SER A 456 -4.46 -54.75 7.74
N MET A 457 -3.21 -55.23 7.77
CA MET A 457 -2.25 -54.84 6.74
C MET A 457 -2.61 -55.35 5.35
N ASP A 458 -3.46 -56.37 5.25
CA ASP A 458 -4.00 -56.81 3.96
C ASP A 458 -4.91 -55.74 3.35
N PHE A 459 -5.78 -55.15 4.17
CA PHE A 459 -6.55 -53.97 3.79
C PHE A 459 -5.65 -52.81 3.33
N ALA A 460 -4.60 -52.49 4.09
CA ALA A 460 -3.66 -51.42 3.71
C ALA A 460 -2.95 -51.68 2.37
N ARG A 461 -2.64 -52.96 2.06
CA ARG A 461 -2.10 -53.37 0.75
C ARG A 461 -3.13 -53.19 -0.37
N ARG A 462 -4.34 -53.74 -0.19
CA ARG A 462 -5.44 -53.62 -1.19
C ARG A 462 -5.80 -52.17 -1.48
N LEU A 463 -5.83 -51.32 -0.44
CA LEU A 463 -6.11 -49.89 -0.60
C LEU A 463 -5.02 -49.18 -1.42
N ARG A 464 -3.75 -49.56 -1.22
CA ARG A 464 -2.63 -49.05 -2.01
C ARG A 464 -2.68 -49.51 -3.47
N ASP A 465 -3.12 -50.73 -3.72
CA ASP A 465 -3.32 -51.23 -5.09
C ASP A 465 -4.40 -50.41 -5.80
N LEU A 466 -5.51 -50.09 -5.13
CA LEU A 466 -6.52 -49.17 -5.66
C LEU A 466 -5.97 -47.76 -5.90
N ALA A 467 -5.17 -47.22 -4.97
CA ALA A 467 -4.53 -45.92 -5.13
C ALA A 467 -3.60 -45.86 -6.35
N ARG A 468 -2.87 -46.96 -6.63
CA ARG A 468 -2.05 -47.10 -7.83
C ARG A 468 -2.89 -47.23 -9.10
N ASN A 469 -3.90 -48.10 -9.08
CA ASN A 469 -4.76 -48.38 -10.23
C ASN A 469 -5.53 -47.15 -10.69
N HIS A 470 -6.09 -46.40 -9.75
CA HIS A 470 -6.88 -45.19 -10.03
C HIS A 470 -6.07 -43.90 -9.97
N ASN A 471 -4.77 -43.99 -9.66
CA ASN A 471 -3.83 -42.89 -9.54
C ASN A 471 -4.33 -41.76 -8.61
N PHE A 472 -4.37 -42.05 -7.31
CA PHE A 472 -4.63 -41.07 -6.25
C PHE A 472 -3.66 -41.25 -5.07
N ILE A 473 -3.63 -40.28 -4.16
CA ILE A 473 -2.75 -40.24 -2.97
C ILE A 473 -3.52 -40.72 -1.73
N LEU A 474 -2.87 -41.49 -0.86
CA LEU A 474 -3.40 -41.89 0.44
C LEU A 474 -2.95 -40.91 1.53
N PHE A 475 -3.93 -40.29 2.19
CA PHE A 475 -3.72 -39.35 3.28
C PHE A 475 -4.30 -39.88 4.58
N GLU A 476 -3.47 -40.20 5.56
CA GLU A 476 -3.95 -40.53 6.89
C GLU A 476 -4.07 -39.26 7.76
N ASP A 477 -5.31 -38.96 8.18
CA ASP A 477 -5.64 -37.78 8.98
C ASP A 477 -5.43 -38.03 10.48
N ARG A 478 -4.21 -38.45 10.83
CA ARG A 478 -3.86 -38.88 12.19
C ARG A 478 -3.78 -37.72 13.20
N LYS A 479 -3.55 -36.50 12.72
CA LYS A 479 -3.34 -35.27 13.50
C LYS A 479 -2.31 -35.45 14.61
N PHE A 480 -1.07 -35.81 14.26
CA PHE A 480 0.01 -35.97 15.24
C PHE A 480 0.18 -34.70 16.09
N ALA A 481 0.27 -34.86 17.42
CA ALA A 481 0.30 -33.74 18.36
C ALA A 481 1.10 -34.07 19.63
N ASP A 482 2.18 -34.85 19.48
CA ASP A 482 3.04 -35.30 20.58
C ASP A 482 4.50 -34.88 20.32
N ILE A 483 5.39 -35.12 21.29
CA ILE A 483 6.82 -34.87 21.16
C ILE A 483 7.47 -35.83 20.13
N GLY A 484 8.61 -35.41 19.58
CA GLY A 484 9.28 -36.07 18.45
C GLY A 484 9.45 -37.59 18.58
N PHE A 485 10.00 -38.06 19.69
CA PHE A 485 10.25 -39.50 19.88
C PHE A 485 8.97 -40.35 19.88
N THR A 486 7.89 -39.81 20.45
CA THR A 486 6.60 -40.50 20.50
C THR A 486 5.97 -40.59 19.12
N VAL A 487 5.97 -39.48 18.37
CA VAL A 487 5.37 -39.45 17.03
C VAL A 487 6.12 -40.34 16.04
N GLN A 488 7.44 -40.54 16.19
CA GLN A 488 8.20 -41.51 15.39
C GLN A 488 7.63 -42.92 15.54
N LYS A 489 7.45 -43.37 16.79
CA LYS A 489 6.90 -44.70 17.10
C LYS A 489 5.45 -44.83 16.66
N GLN A 490 4.65 -43.76 16.79
CA GLN A 490 3.27 -43.75 16.31
C GLN A 490 3.18 -43.82 14.78
N TYR A 491 4.14 -43.23 14.07
CA TYR A 491 4.16 -43.20 12.61
C TYR A 491 4.67 -44.51 12.00
N THR A 492 5.75 -45.08 12.53
CA THR A 492 6.40 -46.28 11.94
C THR A 492 5.98 -47.60 12.58
N GLY A 493 5.52 -47.56 13.82
CA GLY A 493 5.23 -48.74 14.61
C GLY A 493 3.74 -48.97 14.87
N GLY A 494 3.46 -49.68 15.97
CA GLY A 494 2.11 -50.03 16.37
C GLY A 494 1.40 -50.98 15.39
N LEU A 495 0.08 -51.07 15.54
CA LEU A 495 -0.76 -51.89 14.67
C LEU A 495 -0.79 -51.35 13.24
N PHE A 496 -0.84 -50.02 13.10
CA PHE A 496 -1.16 -49.34 11.85
C PHE A 496 0.01 -49.12 10.91
N ARG A 497 1.24 -48.97 11.43
CA ARG A 497 2.48 -48.81 10.64
C ARG A 497 2.29 -47.86 9.46
N LEU A 498 1.81 -46.65 9.77
CA LEU A 498 1.34 -45.67 8.79
C LEU A 498 2.39 -45.35 7.72
N SER A 499 3.65 -45.28 8.13
CA SER A 499 4.75 -45.02 7.20
C SER A 499 4.87 -46.09 6.12
N GLU A 500 4.38 -47.31 6.30
CA GLU A 500 4.46 -48.38 5.30
C GLU A 500 3.47 -48.20 4.14
N TRP A 501 2.37 -47.46 4.31
CA TRP A 501 1.26 -47.45 3.33
C TRP A 501 0.62 -46.10 3.02
N THR A 502 0.91 -45.07 3.81
CA THR A 502 0.40 -43.71 3.59
C THR A 502 1.41 -42.89 2.79
N ASP A 503 0.92 -42.07 1.86
CA ASP A 503 1.75 -41.10 1.15
C ASP A 503 1.86 -39.80 1.98
N LEU A 504 0.75 -39.38 2.59
CA LEU A 504 0.61 -38.10 3.28
C LEU A 504 0.07 -38.32 4.70
N ILE A 505 0.58 -37.53 5.64
CA ILE A 505 0.08 -37.42 7.01
C ILE A 505 -0.14 -35.95 7.39
N ASN A 506 -0.70 -35.68 8.56
CA ASN A 506 -0.77 -34.32 9.09
C ASN A 506 -0.38 -34.22 10.57
N ALA A 507 0.06 -33.03 10.96
CA ALA A 507 0.51 -32.75 12.31
C ALA A 507 0.03 -31.37 12.80
N HIS A 508 -0.28 -31.29 14.09
CA HIS A 508 -0.40 -30.03 14.81
C HIS A 508 0.98 -29.45 15.09
N ILE A 509 1.09 -28.13 15.07
CA ILE A 509 2.33 -27.42 15.43
C ILE A 509 2.46 -27.17 16.95
N LEU A 510 1.46 -27.58 17.74
CA LEU A 510 1.38 -27.33 19.18
C LEU A 510 2.64 -27.79 19.94
N PRO A 511 3.24 -28.96 19.64
CA PRO A 511 4.46 -29.41 20.33
C PRO A 511 5.75 -28.66 19.91
N GLY A 512 5.68 -27.77 18.93
CA GLY A 512 6.84 -27.09 18.35
C GLY A 512 7.54 -27.88 17.23
N PRO A 513 8.62 -27.33 16.64
CA PRO A 513 9.19 -27.83 15.39
C PRO A 513 9.81 -29.23 15.46
N ALA A 514 10.12 -29.74 16.65
CA ALA A 514 10.72 -31.07 16.83
C ALA A 514 9.82 -32.20 16.31
N ILE A 515 8.50 -32.02 16.32
CA ILE A 515 7.55 -33.00 15.76
C ILE A 515 7.77 -33.19 14.24
N ILE A 516 8.06 -32.10 13.53
CA ILE A 516 8.27 -32.09 12.09
C ILE A 516 9.54 -32.84 11.75
N GLU A 517 10.64 -32.52 12.45
CA GLU A 517 11.93 -33.16 12.21
C GLU A 517 11.86 -34.67 12.49
N ALA A 518 11.18 -35.06 13.57
CA ALA A 518 11.05 -36.46 13.94
C ALA A 518 10.24 -37.26 12.90
N LEU A 519 9.12 -36.72 12.42
CA LEU A 519 8.33 -37.34 11.34
C LEU A 519 9.09 -37.34 10.01
N ARG A 520 9.85 -36.28 9.71
CA ARG A 520 10.65 -36.14 8.49
C ARG A 520 11.71 -37.22 8.39
N GLN A 521 12.44 -37.48 9.48
CA GLN A 521 13.47 -38.52 9.53
C GLN A 521 12.91 -39.91 9.16
N GLU A 522 11.77 -40.27 9.73
CA GLU A 522 11.13 -41.56 9.46
C GLU A 522 10.50 -41.62 8.06
N ALA A 523 9.97 -40.51 7.56
CA ALA A 523 9.46 -40.40 6.21
C ALA A 523 10.59 -40.59 5.18
N VAL A 524 11.75 -39.96 5.38
CA VAL A 524 12.94 -40.14 4.53
C VAL A 524 13.44 -41.59 4.61
N ALA A 525 13.57 -42.16 5.80
CA ALA A 525 14.00 -43.54 5.98
C ALA A 525 13.06 -44.55 5.30
N SER A 526 11.75 -44.30 5.36
CA SER A 526 10.74 -45.14 4.69
C SER A 526 10.80 -44.95 3.16
N SER A 527 10.96 -43.71 2.69
CA SER A 527 11.06 -43.39 1.25
C SER A 527 12.29 -44.02 0.60
N LEU A 528 13.40 -44.14 1.34
CA LEU A 528 14.60 -44.84 0.88
C LEU A 528 14.39 -46.36 0.73
N LYS A 529 13.46 -46.95 1.49
CA LYS A 529 13.19 -48.40 1.44
C LYS A 529 12.31 -48.80 0.26
N ASP A 530 11.30 -47.99 -0.07
CA ASP A 530 10.30 -48.35 -1.09
C ASP A 530 10.22 -47.40 -2.28
N GLY A 531 11.05 -46.35 -2.32
CA GLY A 531 11.09 -45.37 -3.40
C GLY A 531 9.88 -44.43 -3.45
N GLN A 532 8.98 -44.46 -2.45
CA GLN A 532 7.78 -43.64 -2.44
C GLN A 532 8.01 -42.35 -1.64
N ALA A 533 7.84 -41.21 -2.30
CA ALA A 533 7.92 -39.91 -1.63
C ALA A 533 6.76 -39.71 -0.66
N ARG A 534 7.07 -39.24 0.54
CA ARG A 534 6.11 -38.94 1.60
C ARG A 534 6.09 -37.45 1.91
N GLY A 535 5.01 -36.99 2.52
CA GLY A 535 4.87 -35.60 2.95
C GLY A 535 4.00 -35.43 4.18
N CYS A 536 4.01 -34.21 4.72
CA CYS A 536 3.18 -33.83 5.86
C CYS A 536 2.44 -32.52 5.59
N LEU A 537 1.20 -32.44 6.07
CA LEU A 537 0.42 -31.20 6.13
C LEU A 537 0.42 -30.65 7.56
N LEU A 538 0.65 -29.35 7.70
CA LEU A 538 0.49 -28.69 8.99
C LEU A 538 -0.95 -28.23 9.19
N ILE A 539 -1.51 -28.54 10.35
CA ILE A 539 -2.84 -28.02 10.71
C ILE A 539 -2.65 -26.57 11.11
N SER A 540 -3.31 -25.66 10.37
CA SER A 540 -3.24 -24.21 10.60
C SER A 540 -4.55 -23.65 11.15
N HIS A 541 -5.67 -24.31 10.82
CA HIS A 541 -7.02 -23.98 11.26
C HIS A 541 -7.79 -25.26 11.50
N LEU A 542 -8.82 -25.18 12.33
CA LEU A 542 -9.83 -26.23 12.51
C LEU A 542 -11.19 -25.72 12.02
N SER A 543 -12.01 -26.61 11.46
CA SER A 543 -13.37 -26.29 11.01
C SER A 543 -14.42 -26.35 12.12
N SER A 544 -14.02 -26.75 13.32
CA SER A 544 -14.92 -26.91 14.47
C SER A 544 -15.20 -25.56 15.13
N GLU A 545 -16.45 -25.37 15.52
CA GLU A 545 -16.88 -24.25 16.35
C GLU A 545 -16.17 -24.27 17.71
N GLY A 546 -15.74 -23.09 18.20
CA GLY A 546 -15.11 -22.96 19.51
C GLY A 546 -13.67 -23.50 19.63
N ASN A 547 -13.00 -23.77 18.51
CA ASN A 547 -11.61 -24.24 18.54
C ASN A 547 -10.66 -23.23 19.20
N LEU A 548 -9.59 -23.73 19.83
CA LEU A 548 -8.63 -22.95 20.63
C LEU A 548 -7.39 -22.52 19.83
N VAL A 549 -7.45 -22.57 18.50
CA VAL A 549 -6.32 -22.19 17.65
C VAL A 549 -6.17 -20.65 17.72
N PRO A 550 -5.05 -20.12 18.24
CA PRO A 550 -4.88 -18.67 18.37
C PRO A 550 -4.70 -18.00 17.00
N ALA A 551 -4.91 -16.68 16.95
CA ALA A 551 -4.92 -15.92 15.70
C ALA A 551 -3.59 -15.96 14.92
N ASP A 552 -2.47 -16.20 15.60
CA ASP A 552 -1.12 -16.31 15.06
C ASP A 552 -0.69 -17.74 14.70
N TYR A 553 -1.46 -18.76 15.08
CA TYR A 553 -1.13 -20.17 14.88
C TYR A 553 -0.88 -20.52 13.41
N ALA A 554 -1.69 -19.98 12.50
CA ALA A 554 -1.53 -20.18 11.07
C ALA A 554 -0.21 -19.59 10.55
N GLN A 555 0.21 -18.44 11.09
CA GLN A 555 1.47 -17.79 10.73
C GLN A 555 2.67 -18.58 11.27
N GLU A 556 2.57 -19.13 12.48
CA GLU A 556 3.61 -20.02 13.03
C GLU A 556 3.70 -21.33 12.23
N ALA A 557 2.57 -21.89 11.79
CA ALA A 557 2.55 -23.05 10.92
C ALA A 557 3.27 -22.75 9.60
N TYR A 558 3.02 -21.58 9.01
CA TYR A 558 3.73 -21.15 7.82
C TYR A 558 5.24 -21.01 8.04
N LYS A 559 5.67 -20.38 9.14
CA LYS A 559 7.10 -20.26 9.50
C LYS A 559 7.79 -21.61 9.67
N MET A 560 7.09 -22.61 10.18
CA MET A 560 7.62 -23.97 10.28
C MET A 560 7.67 -24.69 8.93
N ALA A 561 6.67 -24.47 8.07
CA ALA A 561 6.60 -25.05 6.73
C ALA A 561 7.75 -24.58 5.83
N ILE A 562 8.03 -23.26 5.78
CA ILE A 562 9.10 -22.70 4.93
C ILE A 562 10.50 -23.18 5.30
N LYS A 563 10.69 -23.66 6.54
CA LYS A 563 11.96 -24.23 7.01
C LYS A 563 12.13 -25.70 6.61
N ASN A 564 11.05 -26.37 6.23
CA ASN A 564 11.02 -27.81 5.91
C ASN A 564 10.27 -28.08 4.58
N PRO A 565 10.56 -27.36 3.48
CA PRO A 565 9.81 -27.46 2.21
C PRO A 565 10.02 -28.80 1.48
N ASP A 566 11.04 -29.56 1.86
CA ASP A 566 11.33 -30.91 1.39
C ASP A 566 10.36 -31.96 1.96
N PHE A 567 9.67 -31.67 3.06
CA PHE A 567 8.76 -32.58 3.75
C PHE A 567 7.35 -32.03 3.95
N ILE A 568 7.22 -30.74 4.25
CA ILE A 568 5.92 -30.09 4.41
C ILE A 568 5.36 -29.75 3.02
N VAL A 569 4.21 -30.36 2.70
CA VAL A 569 3.54 -30.17 1.40
C VAL A 569 2.54 -29.01 1.43
N GLY A 570 2.03 -28.67 2.61
CA GLY A 570 0.98 -27.66 2.72
C GLY A 570 0.25 -27.67 4.06
N PHE A 571 -1.01 -27.24 4.03
CA PHE A 571 -1.80 -26.94 5.21
C PHE A 571 -3.20 -27.54 5.17
N ILE A 572 -3.68 -28.02 6.33
CA ILE A 572 -5.11 -28.10 6.60
C ILE A 572 -5.55 -26.71 7.08
N SER A 573 -6.45 -26.06 6.34
CA SER A 573 -6.78 -24.65 6.54
C SER A 573 -8.22 -24.30 6.16
N GLN A 574 -8.79 -23.28 6.81
CA GLN A 574 -10.10 -22.72 6.47
C GLN A 574 -9.99 -21.45 5.60
N THR A 575 -8.80 -20.88 5.52
CA THR A 575 -8.45 -19.71 4.72
C THR A 575 -6.99 -19.85 4.27
N LYS A 576 -6.60 -19.17 3.19
CA LYS A 576 -5.24 -19.19 2.66
C LYS A 576 -4.22 -18.75 3.72
N VAL A 577 -3.20 -19.58 3.93
CA VAL A 577 -2.18 -19.41 4.98
C VAL A 577 -0.87 -18.85 4.44
N SER A 578 -0.57 -19.15 3.17
CA SER A 578 0.73 -18.87 2.56
C SER A 578 0.55 -18.18 1.21
N SER A 579 1.41 -17.20 0.94
CA SER A 579 1.56 -16.58 -0.38
C SER A 579 2.53 -17.35 -1.29
N ASP A 580 3.27 -18.32 -0.76
CA ASP A 580 4.16 -19.18 -1.55
C ASP A 580 3.33 -20.20 -2.36
N PRO A 581 3.39 -20.12 -3.71
CA PRO A 581 2.60 -21.00 -4.57
C PRO A 581 3.00 -22.48 -4.52
N ALA A 582 4.14 -22.84 -3.89
CA ALA A 582 4.58 -24.23 -3.77
C ALA A 582 3.79 -25.03 -2.72
N PHE A 583 3.17 -24.38 -1.73
CA PHE A 583 2.38 -25.05 -0.70
C PHE A 583 0.92 -25.24 -1.13
N ILE A 584 0.33 -26.34 -0.69
CA ILE A 584 -1.06 -26.72 -0.97
C ILE A 584 -1.97 -26.36 0.22
N HIS A 585 -3.11 -25.73 -0.04
CA HIS A 585 -4.14 -25.46 0.98
C HIS A 585 -5.30 -26.44 0.83
N MET A 586 -5.55 -27.26 1.85
CA MET A 586 -6.66 -28.21 1.87
C MET A 586 -7.72 -27.80 2.88
N THR A 587 -8.97 -27.70 2.42
CA THR A 587 -10.07 -27.21 3.25
C THR A 587 -11.11 -28.30 3.50
N PRO A 588 -11.23 -28.79 4.77
CA PRO A 588 -12.33 -29.65 5.18
C PRO A 588 -13.59 -28.84 5.46
N GLY A 589 -14.69 -29.56 5.68
CA GLY A 589 -15.99 -28.94 5.90
C GLY A 589 -16.63 -28.44 4.61
N VAL A 590 -16.46 -29.16 3.51
CA VAL A 590 -17.08 -28.80 2.23
C VAL A 590 -18.31 -29.67 2.00
N LYS A 591 -19.45 -29.03 1.69
CA LYS A 591 -20.71 -29.70 1.34
C LYS A 591 -21.49 -28.87 0.32
N ILE A 592 -22.12 -29.54 -0.64
CA ILE A 592 -23.08 -28.93 -1.55
C ILE A 592 -24.45 -28.90 -0.85
N GLY A 593 -25.06 -27.72 -0.78
CA GLY A 593 -26.39 -27.51 -0.21
C GLY A 593 -26.45 -26.29 0.70
N ASN A 594 -27.59 -26.11 1.37
CA ASN A 594 -27.87 -24.95 2.24
C ASN A 594 -27.60 -25.21 3.73
N GLU A 595 -27.17 -26.41 4.10
CA GLU A 595 -26.85 -26.75 5.48
C GLU A 595 -25.54 -26.06 5.91
N LYS A 596 -25.61 -25.29 7.01
CA LYS A 596 -24.46 -24.52 7.50
C LYS A 596 -23.53 -25.28 8.45
N GLY A 597 -23.97 -26.42 8.98
CA GLY A 597 -23.19 -27.24 9.90
C GLY A 597 -23.91 -28.50 10.36
N ASP A 598 -23.31 -29.26 11.28
CA ASP A 598 -23.92 -30.40 11.96
C ASP A 598 -24.21 -30.12 13.45
N GLN A 599 -24.77 -31.11 14.15
CA GLN A 599 -25.07 -31.01 15.59
C GLN A 599 -23.85 -31.17 16.51
N LEU A 600 -22.66 -31.45 15.95
CA LEU A 600 -21.41 -31.70 16.67
C LEU A 600 -20.35 -30.61 16.39
N GLY A 601 -20.78 -29.43 15.93
CA GLY A 601 -19.94 -28.25 15.75
C GLY A 601 -19.15 -28.20 14.44
N GLN A 602 -19.40 -29.11 13.47
CA GLN A 602 -18.83 -28.99 12.13
C GLN A 602 -19.51 -27.86 11.38
N GLN A 603 -18.73 -26.99 10.75
CA GLN A 603 -19.24 -25.95 9.84
C GLN A 603 -19.01 -26.34 8.39
N TYR A 604 -19.96 -25.99 7.52
CA TYR A 604 -19.89 -26.26 6.09
C TYR A 604 -19.71 -25.00 5.25
N THR A 605 -18.91 -25.14 4.18
CA THR A 605 -18.80 -24.18 3.08
C THR A 605 -19.04 -24.89 1.74
N THR A 606 -19.34 -24.12 0.70
CA THR A 606 -19.51 -24.63 -0.66
C THR A 606 -18.14 -24.84 -1.34
N PRO A 607 -18.03 -25.71 -2.35
CA PRO A 607 -16.80 -25.86 -3.12
C PRO A 607 -16.27 -24.53 -3.69
N GLU A 608 -17.14 -23.68 -4.21
CA GLU A 608 -16.79 -22.38 -4.79
C GLU A 608 -16.25 -21.42 -3.73
N ASP A 609 -16.92 -21.32 -2.58
CA ASP A 609 -16.47 -20.44 -1.50
C ASP A 609 -15.14 -20.92 -0.91
N ALA A 610 -14.96 -22.24 -0.75
CA ALA A 610 -13.69 -22.83 -0.31
C ALA A 610 -12.54 -22.47 -1.26
N VAL A 611 -12.74 -22.59 -2.57
CA VAL A 611 -11.68 -22.34 -3.55
C VAL A 611 -11.49 -20.83 -3.81
N GLN A 612 -12.55 -20.09 -4.11
CA GLN A 612 -12.47 -18.71 -4.61
C GLN A 612 -12.27 -17.67 -3.51
N ASN A 613 -12.95 -17.81 -2.39
CA ASN A 613 -12.93 -16.81 -1.33
C ASN A 613 -11.98 -17.20 -0.20
N LYS A 614 -11.84 -18.49 0.07
CA LYS A 614 -10.98 -19.02 1.13
C LYS A 614 -9.61 -19.48 0.63
N GLY A 615 -9.41 -19.59 -0.69
CA GLY A 615 -8.13 -19.90 -1.31
C GLY A 615 -7.68 -21.35 -1.16
N ALA A 616 -8.63 -22.29 -1.07
CA ALA A 616 -8.33 -23.72 -1.07
C ALA A 616 -7.85 -24.18 -2.46
N ASP A 617 -6.82 -25.00 -2.47
CA ASP A 617 -6.39 -25.72 -3.66
C ASP A 617 -7.11 -27.04 -3.81
N LEU A 618 -7.50 -27.64 -2.69
CA LEU A 618 -8.11 -28.96 -2.59
C LEU A 618 -9.25 -28.93 -1.56
N ILE A 619 -10.41 -29.48 -1.92
CA ILE A 619 -11.56 -29.59 -1.04
C ILE A 619 -11.66 -30.99 -0.43
N ILE A 620 -11.84 -31.09 0.89
CA ILE A 620 -12.02 -32.37 1.59
C ILE A 620 -13.50 -32.55 1.92
N VAL A 621 -14.10 -33.59 1.35
CA VAL A 621 -15.54 -33.87 1.44
C VAL A 621 -15.76 -35.27 2.04
N GLY A 622 -16.50 -35.35 3.15
CA GLY A 622 -16.87 -36.61 3.80
C GLY A 622 -18.33 -37.00 3.55
N ARG A 623 -19.19 -36.71 4.54
CA ARG A 623 -20.64 -37.06 4.53
C ARG A 623 -21.39 -36.68 3.25
N GLY A 624 -21.00 -35.60 2.57
CA GLY A 624 -21.58 -35.19 1.28
C GLY A 624 -21.42 -36.22 0.16
N ILE A 625 -20.42 -37.11 0.26
CA ILE A 625 -20.17 -38.21 -0.69
C ILE A 625 -20.53 -39.56 -0.07
N ILE A 626 -20.12 -39.82 1.17
CA ILE A 626 -20.36 -41.10 1.86
C ILE A 626 -21.86 -41.45 1.94
N SER A 627 -22.73 -40.45 2.17
CA SER A 627 -24.18 -40.69 2.28
C SER A 627 -24.81 -41.31 1.02
N LYS A 628 -24.12 -41.27 -0.12
CA LYS A 628 -24.55 -41.87 -1.39
C LYS A 628 -23.87 -43.20 -1.70
N LEU A 629 -22.99 -43.74 -0.85
CA LEU A 629 -22.24 -44.97 -1.12
C LEU A 629 -23.13 -46.22 -1.31
N ASN A 630 -24.30 -46.23 -0.68
CA ASN A 630 -25.28 -47.32 -0.78
C ASN A 630 -26.39 -47.05 -1.83
N SER A 631 -26.30 -45.93 -2.55
CA SER A 631 -27.20 -45.64 -3.67
C SER A 631 -26.79 -46.40 -4.93
N SER A 632 -27.53 -46.21 -6.04
CA SER A 632 -27.13 -46.78 -7.32
C SER A 632 -25.75 -46.25 -7.75
N ARG A 633 -25.01 -47.03 -8.54
CA ARG A 633 -23.70 -46.62 -9.05
C ARG A 633 -23.75 -45.29 -9.81
N GLU A 634 -24.80 -45.11 -10.62
CA GLU A 634 -25.04 -43.88 -11.39
C GLU A 634 -25.28 -42.67 -10.48
N GLU A 635 -26.04 -42.83 -9.39
CA GLU A 635 -26.30 -41.76 -8.43
C GLU A 635 -25.03 -41.37 -7.66
N PHE A 636 -24.23 -42.35 -7.24
CA PHE A 636 -22.95 -42.10 -6.60
C PHE A 636 -21.98 -41.36 -7.53
N GLU A 637 -21.81 -41.85 -8.76
CA GLU A 637 -20.94 -41.25 -9.78
C GLU A 637 -21.39 -39.82 -10.12
N THR A 638 -22.69 -39.58 -10.28
CA THR A 638 -23.24 -38.24 -10.51
C THR A 638 -22.89 -37.28 -9.37
N ASN A 639 -23.05 -37.72 -8.12
CA ASN A 639 -22.76 -36.90 -6.95
C ASN A 639 -21.26 -36.57 -6.83
N ILE A 640 -20.36 -37.54 -7.02
CA ILE A 640 -18.93 -37.28 -6.91
C ILE A 640 -18.41 -36.40 -8.06
N ILE A 641 -18.92 -36.61 -9.27
CA ILE A 641 -18.61 -35.75 -10.43
C ILE A 641 -19.06 -34.32 -10.17
N LEU A 642 -20.19 -34.11 -9.50
CA LEU A 642 -20.66 -32.77 -9.15
C LEU A 642 -19.68 -32.04 -8.22
N TYR A 643 -19.16 -32.68 -7.17
CA TYR A 643 -18.14 -32.08 -6.30
C TYR A 643 -16.84 -31.81 -7.05
N LYS A 644 -16.37 -32.78 -7.85
CA LYS A 644 -15.18 -32.62 -8.70
C LYS A 644 -15.32 -31.40 -9.61
N LYS A 645 -16.44 -31.30 -10.33
CA LYS A 645 -16.70 -30.23 -11.28
C LYS A 645 -16.78 -28.88 -10.60
N ARG A 646 -17.57 -28.74 -9.52
CA ARG A 646 -17.70 -27.46 -8.80
C ARG A 646 -16.38 -26.99 -8.21
N GLY A 647 -15.59 -27.90 -7.64
CA GLY A 647 -14.26 -27.57 -7.13
C GLY A 647 -13.29 -27.14 -8.24
N TYR A 648 -13.27 -27.86 -9.36
CA TYR A 648 -12.33 -27.58 -10.45
C TYR A 648 -12.73 -26.35 -11.28
N ASP A 649 -14.02 -26.16 -11.57
CA ASP A 649 -14.54 -24.98 -12.26
C ASP A 649 -14.28 -23.71 -11.43
N ALA A 650 -14.44 -23.79 -10.10
CA ALA A 650 -14.09 -22.70 -9.20
C ALA A 650 -12.60 -22.31 -9.30
N TYR A 651 -11.71 -23.29 -9.45
CA TYR A 651 -10.29 -23.09 -9.70
C TYR A 651 -10.03 -22.47 -11.08
N ILE A 652 -10.67 -22.97 -12.14
CA ILE A 652 -10.52 -22.42 -13.50
C ILE A 652 -10.93 -20.94 -13.54
N ASN A 653 -12.02 -20.58 -12.86
CA ASN A 653 -12.47 -19.20 -12.72
C ASN A 653 -11.50 -18.30 -11.95
N LEU A 654 -10.56 -18.84 -11.18
CA LEU A 654 -9.48 -18.06 -10.53
C LEU A 654 -8.29 -17.85 -11.45
N CYS A 655 -8.06 -18.76 -12.40
CA CYS A 655 -6.96 -18.66 -13.37
C CYS A 655 -7.30 -17.77 -14.58
N GLN A 656 -8.59 -17.53 -14.85
CA GLN A 656 -9.10 -16.60 -15.86
C GLN A 656 -9.27 -15.20 -15.27
#